data_AF-A0A373A088-F1
#
_entry.id   AF-A0A373A088-F1
#
_cell.length_a   1.000
_cell.length_b   1.000
_cell.length_c   1.000
_cell.angle_alpha   90.00
_cell.angle_beta   90.00
_cell.angle_gamma   90.00
#
_symmetry.space_group_name_H-M   'P 1'
#
loop_
_entity.id
_entity.type
_entity.pdbx_description
1 polymer ?
#
loop_
_entity_poly.entity_id
_entity_poly.type
_entity_poly.pdbx_seq_one_letter_code
_entity_poly.pdbx_strand_id
1 'polypeptide(L)'
;MSRVRSALTVGALLVGTVGLPAVGASSAAAAGGTLYVNNAAGAHCTDSGSGAQSAPFCHVAAAAAVVQPGQTVEIAAGSYVDTAVTVTRSGTADAPITFRSQAQQYSSGGVASLSGGAPNYPDSAIVVKGADHLRFENLTVLSNQRPAVVVDGGHDVSFTNIAASGGGVRITDASDKVTWARGDFSYAPGPLLQVDGGSTGTVLTTNVVQANYVPDMTGILVKDAPNTVVVANTVTSSCFAGIVLDGGSTGAVVENNVVNTAKNQNAACATPAAATGITVGANATAGTKVDYNLIDPRSGGAPYSWAGAAFGTQDQLTANTGQGVHDFVALTYVPKGPDAPVDHRIDSADETAPGMLPTDRGGQAPVDDPTVANTGTGSGFRDRGAYEMLDIGSAFTPAGPTRLLDTRQPIGVPAAQAVAADGTVDLQVAGVAGVPVEGVTAVTMNVTVTDPQVDGWLTVYPHGAAVPNTSNLNWPAGRTVSNLVTVPVVDGKVSFHNASGGTVHLVADLAGYYGPKGSLFHAQGPARLLDTRQPIGVPAAQAVAADGTVDLQVAGVAGVPVEGVTAVTMNVTVTDPQVDGWLTVYPHGAAVPNTSNLNWPAGRTVSNLVTVPVVDGKVSFHNASGGTVHLVADLAGYYGPKGSLFHAQGPARLLDTRQPIGVPAAQAVAADGTVDLQVAGVAGVPVEGVTAVTMNVTVTDPQVDGWLTVYPHGAAVPNTSNLNWPAGRTVSNLVTVPVVDGKVSFHNASGGTVHLVADLAGYYGPKGSLFHAQGPARLLDTRQPIGVPAAQAVAADGTVDLQVAGVAGVPVEGVTAVTMNVTVTDPQVDGWLTVYPHGAAVPNTSNLNWPAGHTVSNLVTVPVVDGKVSFHNASGGTVHLVADLAGYYATEGKVSYRPAGPIRVLDTRQDTYWESGVRPAATVPAWGTVDVPVGEIPNAAAVTLNVTVTEPGTDGHLTVFPHGDAAPNASNLNFLPGETIPNQVVVPVKDGKVSFYNASGAPLHLIVDLFGYQSY
;
A
#
# COMPACT_ATOMS: atom_id res chain seq x y z
N MET A 1 1.41 -36.23 52.88
CA MET A 1 2.44 -37.24 52.54
C MET A 1 3.43 -36.59 51.59
N SER A 2 4.70 -36.70 51.94
CA SER A 2 5.91 -36.13 51.31
C SER A 2 5.98 -34.59 51.19
N ARG A 3 7.01 -34.03 51.83
CA ARG A 3 7.30 -32.61 51.97
C ARG A 3 8.83 -32.44 51.94
N VAL A 4 9.30 -31.32 51.36
CA VAL A 4 10.62 -30.64 51.57
C VAL A 4 11.79 -31.16 50.70
N ARG A 5 12.20 -30.42 49.65
CA ARG A 5 13.21 -29.32 49.52
C ARG A 5 14.67 -29.74 49.74
N SER A 6 15.58 -29.26 48.88
CA SER A 6 16.82 -28.53 49.27
C SER A 6 17.55 -27.93 48.06
N ALA A 7 18.13 -26.76 48.28
CA ALA A 7 19.09 -26.04 47.43
C ALA A 7 20.43 -25.89 48.19
N LEU A 8 21.44 -25.35 47.49
CA LEU A 8 22.72 -24.72 47.93
C LEU A 8 24.08 -25.45 47.70
N THR A 9 24.84 -24.86 46.74
CA THR A 9 26.23 -24.30 46.76
C THR A 9 27.56 -25.10 46.91
N VAL A 10 28.48 -24.72 45.99
CA VAL A 10 29.95 -24.44 46.07
C VAL A 10 30.97 -25.57 45.92
N GLY A 11 31.93 -25.38 44.99
CA GLY A 11 33.25 -26.03 44.96
C GLY A 11 34.07 -25.74 43.70
N ALA A 12 35.11 -24.91 43.81
CA ALA A 12 35.98 -24.41 42.73
C ALA A 12 37.09 -25.38 42.29
N LEU A 13 37.62 -25.23 41.06
CA LEU A 13 39.06 -25.39 40.75
C LEU A 13 39.41 -24.91 39.33
N LEU A 14 40.51 -24.16 39.23
CA LEU A 14 41.04 -23.48 38.05
C LEU A 14 42.52 -23.89 37.87
N VAL A 15 42.96 -23.88 36.60
CA VAL A 15 44.34 -23.88 36.04
C VAL A 15 44.98 -25.22 35.63
N GLY A 16 45.29 -25.30 34.33
CA GLY A 16 46.24 -26.25 33.72
C GLY A 16 46.25 -26.18 32.19
N THR A 17 47.00 -25.24 31.61
CA THR A 17 47.24 -25.09 30.16
C THR A 17 48.24 -26.11 29.62
N VAL A 18 47.90 -26.93 28.61
CA VAL A 18 48.86 -27.48 27.61
C VAL A 18 48.16 -27.74 26.27
N GLY A 19 48.64 -27.05 25.23
CA GLY A 19 48.69 -27.35 23.79
C GLY A 19 47.62 -28.23 23.11
N LEU A 20 46.80 -27.60 22.26
CA LEU A 20 46.07 -28.25 21.16
C LEU A 20 47.02 -28.58 19.98
N PRO A 21 46.89 -29.75 19.33
CA PRO A 21 47.59 -30.05 18.08
C PRO A 21 46.95 -29.29 16.92
N ALA A 22 47.80 -28.85 15.99
CA ALA A 22 47.43 -28.10 14.79
C ALA A 22 46.44 -28.88 13.91
N VAL A 23 45.25 -28.32 13.74
CA VAL A 23 44.32 -28.68 12.67
C VAL A 23 44.85 -28.04 11.39
N GLY A 24 45.07 -28.86 10.36
CA GLY A 24 45.58 -28.41 9.07
C GLY A 24 44.71 -27.27 8.52
N ALA A 25 45.38 -26.19 8.12
CA ALA A 25 44.78 -25.09 7.41
C ALA A 25 44.17 -25.62 6.11
N SER A 26 42.84 -25.76 6.06
CA SER A 26 42.10 -25.57 4.83
C SER A 26 42.32 -24.13 4.40
N SER A 27 42.97 -23.97 3.26
CA SER A 27 43.27 -22.70 2.60
C SER A 27 42.06 -21.75 2.63
N ALA A 28 42.21 -20.61 3.31
CA ALA A 28 41.36 -19.45 3.10
C ALA A 28 41.51 -19.05 1.62
N ALA A 29 40.44 -19.14 0.84
CA ALA A 29 40.39 -18.57 -0.50
C ALA A 29 40.74 -17.08 -0.39
N ALA A 30 41.78 -16.66 -1.09
CA ALA A 30 42.18 -15.26 -1.13
C ALA A 30 41.03 -14.43 -1.72
N ALA A 31 40.57 -13.39 -1.01
CA ALA A 31 39.63 -12.43 -1.55
C ALA A 31 40.24 -11.84 -2.84
N GLY A 32 39.64 -12.14 -3.99
CA GLY A 32 40.09 -11.60 -5.27
C GLY A 32 39.97 -10.08 -5.25
N GLY A 33 41.00 -9.38 -5.75
CA GLY A 33 41.00 -7.91 -5.78
C GLY A 33 39.92 -7.33 -6.70
N THR A 34 39.49 -6.10 -6.44
CA THR A 34 38.52 -5.37 -7.26
C THR A 34 39.17 -4.73 -8.49
N LEU A 35 38.56 -4.89 -9.66
CA LEU A 35 38.84 -4.11 -10.87
C LEU A 35 37.79 -3.01 -10.99
N TYR A 36 38.19 -1.80 -11.35
CA TYR A 36 37.29 -0.66 -11.48
C TYR A 36 37.11 -0.26 -12.94
N VAL A 37 35.88 0.01 -13.35
CA VAL A 37 35.52 0.57 -14.66
C VAL A 37 34.81 1.91 -14.43
N ASN A 38 35.30 2.99 -15.04
CA ASN A 38 34.71 4.32 -14.89
C ASN A 38 35.14 5.22 -16.05
N ASN A 39 34.18 5.60 -16.91
CA ASN A 39 34.43 6.50 -18.05
C ASN A 39 34.01 7.97 -17.79
N ALA A 40 33.70 8.33 -16.56
CA ALA A 40 33.34 9.71 -16.22
C ALA A 40 34.51 10.69 -16.49
N ALA A 41 34.15 11.92 -16.86
CA ALA A 41 35.13 12.99 -17.02
C ALA A 41 35.93 13.19 -15.72
N GLY A 42 37.26 13.12 -15.81
CA GLY A 42 38.17 13.22 -14.65
C GLY A 42 38.52 11.89 -13.97
N ALA A 43 37.97 10.75 -14.40
CA ALA A 43 38.33 9.43 -13.86
C ALA A 43 39.73 8.94 -14.29
N HIS A 44 40.37 9.61 -15.26
CA HIS A 44 41.69 9.26 -15.81
C HIS A 44 41.80 7.77 -16.21
N CYS A 45 40.73 7.23 -16.80
CA CYS A 45 40.65 5.81 -17.15
C CYS A 45 41.64 5.41 -18.26
N THR A 46 42.01 4.14 -18.30
CA THR A 46 42.83 3.54 -19.36
C THR A 46 42.55 2.04 -19.52
N ASP A 47 42.34 1.59 -20.75
CA ASP A 47 42.10 0.16 -21.05
C ASP A 47 43.37 -0.71 -21.07
N SER A 48 44.54 -0.08 -20.95
CA SER A 48 45.85 -0.75 -20.89
C SER A 48 46.43 -0.84 -19.48
N GLY A 49 45.71 -0.32 -18.47
CA GLY A 49 46.13 -0.29 -17.08
C GLY A 49 45.81 -1.55 -16.29
N SER A 50 46.02 -1.49 -14.97
CA SER A 50 45.70 -2.60 -14.05
C SER A 50 44.25 -2.66 -13.59
N GLY A 51 43.43 -1.65 -13.91
CA GLY A 51 42.06 -1.52 -13.40
C GLY A 51 41.97 -1.11 -11.94
N ALA A 52 43.00 -0.47 -11.38
CA ALA A 52 42.96 0.06 -10.02
C ALA A 52 42.01 1.26 -9.92
N GLN A 53 41.50 1.58 -8.72
CA GLN A 53 40.56 2.70 -8.53
C GLN A 53 41.11 4.06 -8.98
N SER A 54 42.43 4.26 -8.86
CA SER A 54 43.12 5.49 -9.30
C SER A 54 43.38 5.56 -10.82
N ALA A 55 43.21 4.44 -11.53
CA ALA A 55 43.37 4.32 -12.97
C ALA A 55 42.43 3.20 -13.49
N PRO A 56 41.11 3.44 -13.46
CA PRO A 56 40.10 2.43 -13.82
C PRO A 56 40.16 2.13 -15.31
N PHE A 57 39.56 1.02 -15.75
CA PHE A 57 39.31 0.78 -17.16
C PHE A 57 38.26 1.76 -17.70
N CYS A 58 38.38 2.14 -18.97
CA CYS A 58 37.39 2.97 -19.65
C CYS A 58 36.21 2.12 -20.14
N HIS A 59 36.50 0.88 -20.56
CA HIS A 59 35.55 -0.05 -21.13
C HIS A 59 35.40 -1.30 -20.26
N VAL A 60 34.17 -1.85 -20.21
CA VAL A 60 33.91 -3.06 -19.44
C VAL A 60 34.56 -4.27 -20.10
N ALA A 61 34.63 -4.30 -21.44
CA ALA A 61 35.32 -5.34 -22.18
C ALA A 61 36.80 -5.48 -21.82
N ALA A 62 37.49 -4.37 -21.49
CA ALA A 62 38.88 -4.40 -21.05
C ALA A 62 39.04 -5.10 -19.69
N ALA A 63 38.15 -4.83 -18.75
CA ALA A 63 38.12 -5.52 -17.46
C ALA A 63 37.80 -7.02 -17.62
N ALA A 64 36.79 -7.34 -18.44
CA ALA A 64 36.39 -8.72 -18.74
C ALA A 64 37.54 -9.54 -19.37
N ALA A 65 38.44 -8.91 -20.13
CA ALA A 65 39.57 -9.57 -20.76
C ALA A 65 40.67 -10.01 -19.76
N VAL A 66 40.73 -9.41 -18.56
CA VAL A 66 41.81 -9.63 -17.58
C VAL A 66 41.36 -10.20 -16.23
N VAL A 67 40.06 -10.15 -15.94
CA VAL A 67 39.49 -10.59 -14.65
C VAL A 67 39.85 -12.03 -14.30
N GLN A 68 40.12 -12.30 -13.03
CA GLN A 68 40.52 -13.60 -12.49
C GLN A 68 39.46 -14.14 -11.51
N PRO A 69 39.46 -15.45 -11.20
CA PRO A 69 38.55 -16.04 -10.22
C PRO A 69 38.53 -15.27 -8.89
N GLY A 70 37.32 -15.07 -8.33
CA GLY A 70 37.08 -14.35 -7.08
C GLY A 70 37.13 -12.83 -7.17
N GLN A 71 37.48 -12.25 -8.33
CA GLN A 71 37.50 -10.80 -8.50
C GLN A 71 36.11 -10.22 -8.76
N THR A 72 35.93 -8.98 -8.31
CA THR A 72 34.77 -8.15 -8.66
C THR A 72 35.18 -7.04 -9.63
N VAL A 73 34.46 -6.90 -10.73
CA VAL A 73 34.49 -5.75 -11.63
C VAL A 73 33.42 -4.76 -11.18
N GLU A 74 33.84 -3.69 -10.53
CA GLU A 74 32.99 -2.60 -10.04
C GLU A 74 32.84 -1.55 -11.16
N ILE A 75 31.63 -1.41 -11.68
CA ILE A 75 31.31 -0.55 -12.82
C ILE A 75 30.57 0.69 -12.32
N ALA A 76 31.22 1.84 -12.42
CA ALA A 76 30.63 3.12 -12.05
C ALA A 76 29.40 3.43 -12.93
N ALA A 77 28.44 4.16 -12.37
CA ALA A 77 27.29 4.64 -13.14
C ALA A 77 27.74 5.43 -14.38
N GLY A 78 27.18 5.11 -15.54
CA GLY A 78 27.62 5.65 -16.82
C GLY A 78 27.14 4.80 -18.00
N SER A 79 27.31 5.33 -19.21
CA SER A 79 27.00 4.60 -20.45
C SER A 79 28.29 4.07 -21.06
N TYR A 80 28.37 2.76 -21.27
CA TYR A 80 29.51 2.05 -21.81
C TYR A 80 29.11 1.41 -23.14
N VAL A 81 29.79 1.78 -24.21
CA VAL A 81 29.54 1.24 -25.55
C VAL A 81 30.75 0.41 -25.96
N ASP A 82 30.60 -0.90 -25.84
CA ASP A 82 31.59 -1.90 -26.21
C ASP A 82 31.09 -2.66 -27.43
N THR A 83 31.96 -3.10 -28.36
CA THR A 83 31.51 -3.96 -29.48
C THR A 83 30.79 -5.21 -28.97
N ALA A 84 31.30 -5.82 -27.89
CA ALA A 84 30.60 -6.76 -27.02
C ALA A 84 31.44 -7.00 -25.76
N VAL A 85 30.82 -7.02 -24.57
CA VAL A 85 31.50 -7.51 -23.35
C VAL A 85 31.50 -9.04 -23.40
N THR A 86 32.51 -9.60 -24.07
CA THR A 86 32.65 -11.06 -24.19
C THR A 86 33.45 -11.62 -23.02
N VAL A 87 32.78 -12.38 -22.15
CA VAL A 87 33.40 -13.04 -20.99
C VAL A 87 33.71 -14.49 -21.34
N THR A 88 35.01 -14.80 -21.42
CA THR A 88 35.55 -16.15 -21.71
C THR A 88 36.32 -16.74 -20.52
N ARG A 89 36.41 -16.00 -19.41
CA ARG A 89 37.14 -16.42 -18.21
C ARG A 89 36.16 -16.91 -17.17
N SER A 90 36.43 -18.07 -16.58
CA SER A 90 35.62 -18.66 -15.53
C SER A 90 36.11 -18.24 -14.14
N GLY A 91 35.18 -18.12 -13.20
CA GLY A 91 35.46 -18.21 -11.78
C GLY A 91 35.61 -19.66 -11.32
N THR A 92 35.44 -19.87 -10.03
CA THR A 92 35.27 -21.22 -9.43
C THR A 92 34.07 -21.19 -8.50
N ALA A 93 33.54 -22.35 -8.11
CA ALA A 93 32.41 -22.43 -7.18
C ALA A 93 32.64 -21.64 -5.87
N ASP A 94 33.86 -21.65 -5.34
CA ASP A 94 34.23 -20.94 -4.10
C ASP A 94 34.67 -19.48 -4.35
N ALA A 95 34.93 -19.11 -5.61
CA ALA A 95 35.45 -17.81 -6.01
C ALA A 95 34.88 -17.40 -7.37
N PRO A 96 33.58 -17.06 -7.46
CA PRO A 96 32.96 -16.61 -8.70
C PRO A 96 33.52 -15.25 -9.13
N ILE A 97 33.41 -14.95 -10.42
CA ILE A 97 33.70 -13.62 -10.95
C ILE A 97 32.42 -12.80 -10.94
N THR A 98 32.46 -11.60 -10.35
CA THR A 98 31.30 -10.71 -10.25
C THR A 98 31.49 -9.47 -11.09
N PHE A 99 30.51 -9.13 -11.93
CA PHE A 99 30.38 -7.82 -12.59
C PHE A 99 29.19 -7.09 -11.97
N ARG A 100 29.41 -5.93 -11.37
CA ARG A 100 28.33 -5.20 -10.70
C ARG A 100 28.44 -3.70 -10.84
N SER A 101 27.30 -3.02 -10.81
CA SER A 101 27.22 -1.58 -10.53
C SER A 101 26.67 -1.32 -9.13
N GLN A 102 26.67 -0.05 -8.72
CA GLN A 102 26.11 0.36 -7.44
C GLN A 102 24.64 -0.08 -7.31
N ALA A 103 24.28 -0.56 -6.13
CA ALA A 103 22.90 -0.95 -5.83
C ALA A 103 21.99 0.27 -5.85
N GLN A 104 21.25 0.45 -6.94
CA GLN A 104 20.04 1.26 -6.98
C GLN A 104 18.87 0.36 -6.57
N GLN A 105 17.99 0.86 -5.71
CA GLN A 105 16.70 0.22 -5.48
C GLN A 105 15.87 0.34 -6.78
N TYR A 106 15.97 -0.69 -7.60
CA TYR A 106 14.97 -1.16 -8.55
C TYR A 106 14.42 -0.11 -9.55
N SER A 107 15.31 0.69 -10.18
CA SER A 107 14.97 1.53 -11.34
C SER A 107 16.09 1.57 -12.39
N SER A 108 15.76 1.88 -13.64
CA SER A 108 16.66 1.86 -14.81
C SER A 108 17.58 3.08 -14.95
N GLY A 109 17.79 3.86 -13.87
CA GLY A 109 18.61 5.08 -13.86
C GLY A 109 19.66 5.06 -12.76
N GLY A 110 20.85 5.62 -13.03
CA GLY A 110 21.92 5.74 -12.03
C GLY A 110 22.78 4.49 -11.81
N VAL A 111 22.62 3.45 -12.62
CA VAL A 111 23.52 2.28 -12.71
C VAL A 111 24.33 2.30 -14.01
N ALA A 112 25.28 1.38 -14.16
CA ALA A 112 26.01 1.20 -15.41
C ALA A 112 25.11 0.64 -16.52
N SER A 113 25.15 1.28 -17.69
CA SER A 113 24.42 0.90 -18.90
C SER A 113 25.41 0.37 -19.95
N LEU A 114 25.32 -0.90 -20.29
CA LEU A 114 26.19 -1.56 -21.27
C LEU A 114 25.43 -1.71 -22.60
N SER A 115 26.00 -1.17 -23.68
CA SER A 115 25.37 -1.21 -25.01
C SER A 115 26.27 -1.90 -26.03
N GLY A 116 25.69 -2.77 -26.87
CA GLY A 116 26.45 -3.57 -27.84
C GLY A 116 26.74 -2.85 -29.15
N GLY A 117 27.86 -2.14 -29.22
CA GLY A 117 28.41 -1.54 -30.44
C GLY A 117 27.80 -0.19 -30.83
N ALA A 118 28.45 0.52 -31.75
CA ALA A 118 27.97 1.80 -32.29
C ALA A 118 28.04 1.83 -33.82
N PRO A 119 27.17 2.60 -34.50
CA PRO A 119 25.99 3.31 -33.97
C PRO A 119 24.80 2.37 -33.76
N ASN A 120 23.83 2.77 -32.93
CA ASN A 120 22.54 2.08 -32.74
C ASN A 120 22.57 0.67 -32.14
N TYR A 121 23.66 0.29 -31.45
CA TYR A 121 23.74 -0.95 -30.65
C TYR A 121 23.41 -2.25 -31.42
N PRO A 122 24.08 -2.54 -32.55
CA PRO A 122 23.76 -3.69 -33.40
C PRO A 122 24.20 -5.04 -32.81
N ASP A 123 25.09 -5.02 -31.84
CA ASP A 123 25.70 -6.21 -31.25
C ASP A 123 25.09 -6.54 -29.88
N SER A 124 25.42 -7.70 -29.33
CA SER A 124 25.05 -8.08 -27.96
C SER A 124 25.89 -7.29 -26.96
N ALA A 125 25.27 -6.76 -25.90
CA ALA A 125 25.97 -6.02 -24.86
C ALA A 125 26.86 -6.95 -24.02
N ILE A 126 26.33 -8.11 -23.61
CA ILE A 126 27.06 -9.13 -22.85
C ILE A 126 26.99 -10.46 -23.58
N VAL A 127 28.15 -11.11 -23.74
CA VAL A 127 28.25 -12.47 -24.27
C VAL A 127 29.08 -13.31 -23.30
N VAL A 128 28.44 -14.23 -22.59
CA VAL A 128 29.15 -15.28 -21.84
C VAL A 128 29.42 -16.41 -22.83
N LYS A 129 30.70 -16.77 -23.00
CA LYS A 129 31.10 -17.77 -24.00
C LYS A 129 31.96 -18.86 -23.37
N GLY A 130 31.36 -20.00 -23.08
CA GLY A 130 32.04 -21.16 -22.50
C GLY A 130 32.64 -20.92 -21.12
N ALA A 131 32.10 -19.97 -20.36
CA ALA A 131 32.66 -19.54 -19.08
C ALA A 131 31.73 -19.84 -17.91
N ASP A 132 32.33 -20.09 -16.75
CA ASP A 132 31.65 -20.67 -15.59
C ASP A 132 31.73 -19.76 -14.36
N HIS A 133 30.79 -19.93 -13.42
CA HIS A 133 30.81 -19.29 -12.11
C HIS A 133 30.86 -17.75 -12.21
N LEU A 134 29.89 -17.18 -12.92
CA LEU A 134 29.78 -15.74 -13.16
C LEU A 134 28.56 -15.14 -12.45
N ARG A 135 28.69 -13.92 -11.92
CA ARG A 135 27.61 -13.15 -11.30
C ARG A 135 27.52 -11.77 -11.96
N PHE A 136 26.34 -11.39 -12.41
CA PHE A 136 26.04 -10.06 -12.95
C PHE A 136 24.96 -9.41 -12.09
N GLU A 137 25.22 -8.19 -11.61
CA GLU A 137 24.36 -7.53 -10.63
C GLU A 137 24.14 -6.04 -10.95
N ASN A 138 22.88 -5.59 -10.92
CA ASN A 138 22.52 -4.16 -11.00
C ASN A 138 23.02 -3.46 -12.27
N LEU A 139 22.71 -3.99 -13.45
CA LEU A 139 23.12 -3.40 -14.74
C LEU A 139 21.91 -3.14 -15.63
N THR A 140 22.05 -2.16 -16.51
CA THR A 140 21.19 -2.01 -17.68
C THR A 140 21.95 -2.49 -18.91
N VAL A 141 21.30 -3.25 -19.79
CA VAL A 141 21.88 -3.78 -21.04
C VAL A 141 21.00 -3.43 -22.23
N LEU A 142 21.62 -2.96 -23.32
CA LEU A 142 20.92 -2.52 -24.51
C LEU A 142 21.52 -3.12 -25.80
N SER A 143 20.66 -3.59 -26.69
CA SER A 143 20.96 -3.98 -28.07
C SER A 143 19.71 -3.78 -28.92
N ASN A 144 19.79 -3.41 -30.19
CA ASN A 144 18.59 -3.18 -31.03
C ASN A 144 18.40 -4.22 -32.14
N GLN A 145 19.36 -5.13 -32.35
CA GLN A 145 19.33 -6.07 -33.48
C GLN A 145 19.64 -7.52 -33.09
N ARG A 146 20.22 -7.73 -31.91
CA ARG A 146 20.59 -9.03 -31.37
C ARG A 146 20.06 -9.15 -29.95
N PRO A 147 20.02 -10.36 -29.38
CA PRO A 147 19.82 -10.49 -27.95
C PRO A 147 20.83 -9.61 -27.19
N ALA A 148 20.37 -8.78 -26.24
CA ALA A 148 21.23 -7.90 -25.46
C ALA A 148 22.19 -8.71 -24.58
N VAL A 149 21.77 -9.88 -24.13
CA VAL A 149 22.62 -10.85 -23.43
C VAL A 149 22.52 -12.21 -24.09
N VAL A 150 23.69 -12.83 -24.31
CA VAL A 150 23.80 -14.22 -24.76
C VAL A 150 24.64 -15.00 -23.76
N VAL A 151 24.10 -16.12 -23.27
CA VAL A 151 24.87 -17.14 -22.55
C VAL A 151 25.02 -18.34 -23.47
N ASP A 152 26.22 -18.55 -23.97
CA ASP A 152 26.59 -19.58 -24.95
C ASP A 152 27.55 -20.57 -24.27
N GLY A 153 27.02 -21.74 -23.88
CA GLY A 153 27.76 -22.82 -23.21
C GLY A 153 28.30 -22.48 -21.82
N GLY A 154 27.60 -21.66 -21.03
CA GLY A 154 28.05 -21.28 -19.66
C GLY A 154 27.52 -22.19 -18.55
N HIS A 155 28.30 -22.38 -17.49
CA HIS A 155 27.92 -23.14 -16.29
C HIS A 155 27.81 -22.24 -15.05
N ASP A 156 26.74 -22.35 -14.26
CA ASP A 156 26.58 -21.58 -13.01
C ASP A 156 26.76 -20.07 -13.22
N VAL A 157 25.89 -19.48 -14.04
CA VAL A 157 25.88 -18.05 -14.37
C VAL A 157 24.60 -17.44 -13.79
N SER A 158 24.71 -16.34 -13.03
CA SER A 158 23.53 -15.64 -12.50
C SER A 158 23.46 -14.18 -12.91
N PHE A 159 22.27 -13.74 -13.25
CA PHE A 159 21.91 -12.35 -13.49
C PHE A 159 20.88 -11.93 -12.44
N THR A 160 21.19 -10.91 -11.64
CA THR A 160 20.29 -10.38 -10.62
C THR A 160 20.07 -8.89 -10.82
N ASN A 161 18.80 -8.47 -10.86
CA ASN A 161 18.42 -7.06 -11.03
C ASN A 161 19.04 -6.44 -12.30
N ILE A 162 18.89 -7.13 -13.42
CA ILE A 162 19.37 -6.69 -14.74
C ILE A 162 18.17 -6.23 -15.58
N ALA A 163 18.23 -5.00 -16.08
CA ALA A 163 17.26 -4.46 -17.03
C ALA A 163 17.78 -4.64 -18.46
N ALA A 164 17.05 -5.37 -19.30
CA ALA A 164 17.40 -5.61 -20.70
C ALA A 164 16.38 -4.94 -21.64
N SER A 165 16.89 -4.15 -22.59
CA SER A 165 16.05 -3.41 -23.54
C SER A 165 16.57 -3.46 -24.98
N GLY A 166 15.66 -3.31 -25.94
CA GLY A 166 15.91 -3.33 -27.39
C GLY A 166 16.05 -4.75 -27.98
N GLY A 167 16.69 -5.65 -27.25
CA GLY A 167 17.01 -7.02 -27.66
C GLY A 167 16.87 -7.95 -26.46
N GLY A 168 16.18 -9.07 -26.65
CA GLY A 168 15.89 -10.01 -25.56
C GLY A 168 17.14 -10.70 -25.01
N VAL A 169 16.95 -11.70 -24.17
CA VAL A 169 18.04 -12.51 -23.65
C VAL A 169 17.95 -13.91 -24.22
N ARG A 170 19.11 -14.49 -24.53
CA ARG A 170 19.22 -15.86 -25.00
C ARG A 170 20.19 -16.68 -24.16
N ILE A 171 19.74 -17.82 -23.67
CA ILE A 171 20.54 -18.84 -22.99
C ILE A 171 20.55 -20.09 -23.89
N THR A 172 21.70 -20.48 -24.41
CA THR A 172 21.85 -21.42 -25.52
C THR A 172 23.05 -22.35 -25.36
N ASP A 173 23.21 -23.27 -26.31
CA ASP A 173 24.41 -24.07 -26.56
C ASP A 173 24.85 -24.90 -25.35
N ALA A 174 23.89 -25.65 -24.80
CA ALA A 174 24.04 -26.52 -23.63
C ALA A 174 24.50 -25.81 -22.35
N SER A 175 24.15 -24.52 -22.19
CA SER A 175 24.35 -23.80 -20.92
C SER A 175 23.59 -24.50 -19.78
N ASP A 176 24.17 -24.53 -18.59
CA ASP A 176 23.53 -25.18 -17.45
C ASP A 176 23.64 -24.40 -16.13
N LYS A 177 22.59 -24.53 -15.30
CA LYS A 177 22.44 -23.79 -14.03
C LYS A 177 22.50 -22.27 -14.18
N VAL A 178 21.88 -21.75 -15.24
CA VAL A 178 21.77 -20.31 -15.44
C VAL A 178 20.58 -19.76 -14.67
N THR A 179 20.76 -18.75 -13.82
CA THR A 179 19.67 -18.09 -13.08
C THR A 179 19.48 -16.66 -13.57
N TRP A 180 18.24 -16.28 -13.87
CA TRP A 180 17.85 -14.89 -14.08
C TRP A 180 16.80 -14.48 -13.06
N ALA A 181 17.18 -13.54 -12.19
CA ALA A 181 16.40 -13.12 -11.03
C ALA A 181 16.14 -11.62 -11.04
N ARG A 182 14.91 -11.20 -10.72
CA ARG A 182 14.55 -9.78 -10.54
C ARG A 182 14.85 -8.90 -11.75
N GLY A 183 14.80 -9.47 -12.94
CA GLY A 183 15.04 -8.78 -14.20
C GLY A 183 13.87 -7.91 -14.64
N ASP A 184 14.17 -6.96 -15.52
CA ASP A 184 13.18 -6.16 -16.24
C ASP A 184 13.47 -6.29 -17.74
N PHE A 185 12.46 -6.63 -18.52
CA PHE A 185 12.60 -6.90 -19.95
C PHE A 185 11.57 -6.13 -20.73
N SER A 186 12.04 -5.31 -21.68
CA SER A 186 11.16 -4.49 -22.51
C SER A 186 11.71 -4.36 -23.93
N TYR A 187 10.82 -4.22 -24.91
CA TYR A 187 11.14 -3.87 -26.30
C TYR A 187 12.16 -4.82 -26.99
N ALA A 188 11.77 -5.98 -27.55
CA ALA A 188 12.71 -6.79 -28.34
C ALA A 188 12.06 -7.48 -29.55
N PRO A 189 12.62 -7.43 -30.78
CA PRO A 189 12.09 -8.21 -31.90
C PRO A 189 12.31 -9.71 -31.64
N GLY A 190 11.24 -10.42 -31.25
CA GLY A 190 11.25 -11.85 -30.91
C GLY A 190 10.99 -12.12 -29.42
N PRO A 191 11.38 -13.31 -28.90
CA PRO A 191 11.21 -13.62 -27.48
C PRO A 191 12.04 -12.69 -26.57
N LEU A 192 11.44 -12.18 -25.49
CA LEU A 192 12.19 -11.37 -24.52
C LEU A 192 13.13 -12.21 -23.67
N LEU A 193 12.70 -13.41 -23.30
CA LEU A 193 13.52 -14.42 -22.65
C LEU A 193 13.46 -15.69 -23.47
N GLN A 194 14.60 -16.10 -24.03
CA GLN A 194 14.75 -17.33 -24.79
C GLN A 194 15.74 -18.28 -24.09
N VAL A 195 15.32 -19.52 -23.88
CA VAL A 195 16.18 -20.61 -23.41
C VAL A 195 16.12 -21.72 -24.44
N ASP A 196 17.25 -22.07 -25.04
CA ASP A 196 17.31 -23.09 -26.09
C ASP A 196 18.65 -23.84 -26.16
N GLY A 197 18.90 -24.54 -27.26
CA GLY A 197 20.19 -25.15 -27.57
C GLY A 197 20.58 -26.31 -26.65
N GLY A 198 19.61 -27.01 -26.04
CA GLY A 198 19.90 -28.08 -25.08
C GLY A 198 20.26 -27.59 -23.68
N SER A 199 20.06 -26.30 -23.37
CA SER A 199 20.33 -25.74 -22.04
C SER A 199 19.48 -26.41 -20.97
N THR A 200 20.00 -26.58 -19.75
CA THR A 200 19.30 -27.33 -18.68
C THR A 200 19.46 -26.71 -17.30
N GLY A 201 18.45 -26.87 -16.44
CA GLY A 201 18.50 -26.36 -15.07
C GLY A 201 18.51 -24.82 -14.99
N THR A 202 17.99 -24.15 -16.02
CA THR A 202 17.80 -22.69 -16.02
C THR A 202 16.68 -22.31 -15.07
N VAL A 203 16.85 -21.24 -14.30
CA VAL A 203 15.83 -20.68 -13.41
C VAL A 203 15.53 -19.23 -13.81
N LEU A 204 14.30 -18.96 -14.25
CA LEU A 204 13.79 -17.63 -14.53
C LEU A 204 12.82 -17.26 -13.41
N THR A 205 13.25 -16.40 -12.48
CA THR A 205 12.48 -16.07 -11.27
C THR A 205 12.26 -14.59 -11.02
N THR A 206 11.05 -14.23 -10.56
CA THR A 206 10.77 -12.89 -10.01
C THR A 206 11.03 -11.76 -11.03
N ASN A 207 10.83 -12.05 -12.32
CA ASN A 207 11.09 -11.11 -13.39
C ASN A 207 9.83 -10.39 -13.85
N VAL A 208 10.00 -9.16 -14.33
CA VAL A 208 8.97 -8.40 -15.03
C VAL A 208 9.27 -8.46 -16.51
N VAL A 209 8.37 -9.05 -17.29
CA VAL A 209 8.52 -9.25 -18.73
C VAL A 209 7.42 -8.49 -19.45
N GLN A 210 7.77 -7.45 -20.20
CA GLN A 210 6.84 -6.57 -20.92
C GLN A 210 7.08 -6.66 -22.43
N ALA A 211 6.42 -7.63 -23.07
CA ALA A 211 6.43 -7.82 -24.51
C ALA A 211 5.41 -6.91 -25.21
N ASN A 212 5.91 -6.20 -26.22
CA ASN A 212 5.28 -5.04 -26.87
C ASN A 212 4.74 -5.38 -28.29
N TYR A 213 4.30 -4.39 -29.08
CA TYR A 213 3.58 -4.63 -30.35
C TYR A 213 4.44 -4.90 -31.61
N VAL A 214 5.22 -5.99 -31.69
CA VAL A 214 5.71 -6.44 -33.02
C VAL A 214 5.33 -7.89 -33.33
N PRO A 215 5.09 -8.22 -34.62
CA PRO A 215 4.72 -9.59 -35.03
C PRO A 215 5.75 -10.63 -34.57
N ASP A 216 5.28 -11.84 -34.26
CA ASP A 216 6.08 -13.02 -33.86
C ASP A 216 6.76 -12.95 -32.47
N MET A 217 6.25 -12.12 -31.56
CA MET A 217 6.74 -12.04 -30.17
C MET A 217 6.24 -13.16 -29.26
N THR A 218 6.99 -13.41 -28.19
CA THR A 218 6.61 -14.27 -27.06
C THR A 218 7.25 -13.69 -25.80
N GLY A 219 6.55 -13.70 -24.66
CA GLY A 219 7.15 -13.22 -23.40
C GLY A 219 8.37 -14.07 -23.02
N ILE A 220 8.13 -15.35 -22.76
CA ILE A 220 9.17 -16.34 -22.40
C ILE A 220 9.04 -17.55 -23.33
N LEU A 221 10.13 -17.90 -24.02
CA LEU A 221 10.25 -19.07 -24.88
C LEU A 221 11.32 -20.04 -24.35
N VAL A 222 10.93 -21.29 -24.11
CA VAL A 222 11.83 -22.38 -23.71
C VAL A 222 11.73 -23.49 -24.74
N LYS A 223 12.77 -23.65 -25.58
CA LYS A 223 12.78 -24.54 -26.74
C LYS A 223 13.92 -25.55 -26.67
N ASP A 224 13.60 -26.83 -26.58
CA ASP A 224 14.62 -27.90 -26.44
C ASP A 224 15.55 -27.68 -25.23
N ALA A 225 14.98 -27.20 -24.13
CA ALA A 225 15.70 -26.85 -22.89
C ALA A 225 15.03 -27.54 -21.68
N PRO A 226 15.46 -28.76 -21.31
CA PRO A 226 14.81 -29.52 -20.25
C PRO A 226 15.12 -28.96 -18.84
N ASN A 227 14.24 -29.27 -17.89
CA ASN A 227 14.38 -28.88 -16.48
C ASN A 227 14.49 -27.36 -16.25
N THR A 228 13.94 -26.54 -17.16
CA THR A 228 13.82 -25.10 -16.94
C THR A 228 12.72 -24.81 -15.92
N VAL A 229 13.02 -23.93 -14.97
CA VAL A 229 12.07 -23.42 -13.97
C VAL A 229 11.70 -21.99 -14.33
N VAL A 230 10.41 -21.72 -14.46
CA VAL A 230 9.82 -20.40 -14.70
C VAL A 230 8.89 -20.11 -13.53
N VAL A 231 9.36 -19.30 -12.58
CA VAL A 231 8.67 -19.11 -11.31
C VAL A 231 8.49 -17.64 -10.93
N ALA A 232 7.34 -17.25 -10.38
CA ALA A 232 7.12 -15.90 -9.85
C ALA A 232 7.37 -14.76 -10.85
N ASN A 233 7.14 -14.96 -12.15
CA ASN A 233 7.31 -13.90 -13.13
C ASN A 233 5.97 -13.18 -13.35
N THR A 234 6.03 -11.87 -13.58
CA THR A 234 4.90 -11.09 -14.12
C THR A 234 5.15 -10.87 -15.60
N VAL A 235 4.36 -11.52 -16.45
CA VAL A 235 4.52 -11.55 -17.90
C VAL A 235 3.34 -10.84 -18.56
N THR A 236 3.63 -9.70 -19.17
CA THR A 236 2.72 -9.00 -20.07
C THR A 236 3.15 -9.27 -21.51
N SER A 237 2.26 -9.78 -22.35
CA SER A 237 2.53 -10.02 -23.77
C SER A 237 1.34 -9.62 -24.63
N SER A 238 1.29 -8.34 -25.02
CA SER A 238 0.12 -7.72 -25.64
C SER A 238 -0.26 -8.43 -26.96
N CYS A 239 -1.31 -9.26 -26.91
CA CYS A 239 -1.82 -10.08 -28.01
C CYS A 239 -0.91 -11.16 -28.60
N PHE A 240 0.09 -11.59 -27.83
CA PHE A 240 0.97 -12.69 -28.20
C PHE A 240 1.08 -13.73 -27.08
N ALA A 241 1.84 -14.80 -27.32
CA ALA A 241 1.97 -15.87 -26.36
C ALA A 241 2.76 -15.40 -25.12
N GLY A 242 2.25 -15.73 -23.93
CA GLY A 242 2.89 -15.38 -22.67
C GLY A 242 4.14 -16.23 -22.40
N ILE A 243 3.93 -17.48 -22.00
CA ILE A 243 4.99 -18.46 -21.70
C ILE A 243 4.83 -19.67 -22.62
N VAL A 244 5.90 -20.09 -23.29
CA VAL A 244 5.89 -21.20 -24.24
C VAL A 244 7.01 -22.19 -23.92
N LEU A 245 6.63 -23.44 -23.64
CA LEU A 245 7.53 -24.59 -23.60
C LEU A 245 7.33 -25.40 -24.88
N ASP A 246 8.37 -25.52 -25.69
CA ASP A 246 8.31 -26.19 -26.99
C ASP A 246 9.51 -27.15 -27.19
N GLY A 247 9.40 -28.07 -28.15
CA GLY A 247 10.45 -29.06 -28.40
C GLY A 247 10.67 -30.00 -27.20
N GLY A 248 11.90 -30.45 -26.99
CA GLY A 248 12.33 -31.35 -25.92
C GLY A 248 12.45 -30.72 -24.53
N SER A 249 11.71 -29.65 -24.23
CA SER A 249 11.73 -28.94 -22.94
C SER A 249 10.97 -29.69 -21.83
N THR A 250 11.32 -30.96 -21.61
CA THR A 250 10.69 -31.84 -20.60
C THR A 250 11.15 -31.52 -19.19
N GLY A 251 10.38 -31.92 -18.17
CA GLY A 251 10.75 -31.75 -16.76
C GLY A 251 10.70 -30.29 -16.28
N ALA A 252 10.05 -29.40 -17.04
CA ALA A 252 9.97 -27.99 -16.71
C ALA A 252 9.02 -27.74 -15.53
N VAL A 253 9.23 -26.63 -14.82
CA VAL A 253 8.33 -26.16 -13.75
C VAL A 253 7.86 -24.77 -14.11
N VAL A 254 6.55 -24.54 -14.18
CA VAL A 254 5.95 -23.23 -14.43
C VAL A 254 4.98 -22.94 -13.30
N GLU A 255 5.42 -22.15 -12.31
CA GLU A 255 4.64 -21.89 -11.09
C GLU A 255 4.64 -20.44 -10.64
N ASN A 256 3.60 -20.02 -9.91
CA ASN A 256 3.48 -18.68 -9.34
C ASN A 256 3.58 -17.55 -10.37
N ASN A 257 3.35 -17.77 -11.66
CA ASN A 257 3.46 -16.72 -12.67
C ASN A 257 2.14 -15.98 -12.81
N VAL A 258 2.21 -14.68 -13.07
CA VAL A 258 1.07 -13.83 -13.45
C VAL A 258 1.23 -13.48 -14.92
N VAL A 259 0.30 -13.91 -15.78
CA VAL A 259 0.39 -13.75 -17.23
C VAL A 259 -0.80 -12.98 -17.77
N ASN A 260 -0.54 -11.88 -18.48
CA ASN A 260 -1.56 -11.08 -19.14
C ASN A 260 -1.22 -10.93 -20.62
N THR A 261 -2.03 -11.55 -21.49
CA THR A 261 -1.87 -11.45 -22.96
C THR A 261 -2.85 -10.49 -23.61
N ALA A 262 -3.61 -9.73 -22.82
CA ALA A 262 -4.62 -8.81 -23.32
C ALA A 262 -3.98 -7.59 -24.00
N LYS A 263 -4.68 -7.05 -24.99
CA LYS A 263 -4.28 -5.81 -25.66
C LYS A 263 -4.24 -4.68 -24.64
N ASN A 264 -3.13 -3.94 -24.53
CA ASN A 264 -2.95 -2.91 -23.49
C ASN A 264 -3.24 -3.42 -22.08
N GLN A 265 -3.08 -4.73 -21.84
CA GLN A 265 -3.40 -5.43 -20.59
C GLN A 265 -4.86 -5.33 -20.13
N ASN A 266 -5.77 -4.76 -20.94
CA ASN A 266 -7.15 -4.49 -20.52
C ASN A 266 -8.24 -4.77 -21.55
N ALA A 267 -7.88 -5.14 -22.79
CA ALA A 267 -8.83 -5.34 -23.87
C ALA A 267 -8.57 -6.62 -24.68
N ALA A 268 -9.61 -7.07 -25.39
CA ALA A 268 -9.52 -8.22 -26.28
C ALA A 268 -8.60 -7.96 -27.48
N CYS A 269 -7.99 -9.04 -27.95
CA CYS A 269 -7.12 -9.03 -29.10
C CYS A 269 -7.91 -9.15 -30.40
N ALA A 270 -7.39 -8.54 -31.47
CA ALA A 270 -7.97 -8.69 -32.79
C ALA A 270 -7.85 -10.14 -33.31
N THR A 271 -6.77 -10.82 -32.92
CA THR A 271 -6.49 -12.22 -33.30
C THR A 271 -6.25 -13.06 -32.03
N PRO A 272 -7.29 -13.41 -31.27
CA PRO A 272 -7.13 -14.03 -29.96
C PRO A 272 -6.38 -15.37 -29.95
N ALA A 273 -6.40 -16.11 -31.07
CA ALA A 273 -5.68 -17.38 -31.21
C ALA A 273 -4.15 -17.26 -31.04
N ALA A 274 -3.57 -16.07 -31.26
CA ALA A 274 -2.14 -15.82 -31.04
C ALA A 274 -1.80 -15.49 -29.57
N ALA A 275 -2.80 -15.17 -28.74
CA ALA A 275 -2.64 -14.62 -27.40
C ALA A 275 -2.81 -15.69 -26.31
N THR A 276 -2.20 -16.87 -26.50
CA THR A 276 -2.29 -17.97 -25.52
C THR A 276 -1.45 -17.65 -24.28
N GLY A 277 -2.01 -17.81 -23.08
CA GLY A 277 -1.31 -17.51 -21.82
C GLY A 277 -0.07 -18.40 -21.61
N ILE A 278 -0.29 -19.70 -21.37
CA ILE A 278 0.77 -20.71 -21.21
C ILE A 278 0.60 -21.82 -22.24
N THR A 279 1.66 -22.13 -22.98
CA THR A 279 1.70 -23.22 -23.98
C THR A 279 2.73 -24.27 -23.60
N VAL A 280 2.31 -25.54 -23.57
CA VAL A 280 3.21 -26.70 -23.45
C VAL A 280 3.04 -27.59 -24.67
N GLY A 281 4.06 -27.61 -25.52
CA GLY A 281 4.11 -28.42 -26.73
C GLY A 281 4.11 -29.92 -26.44
N ALA A 282 3.70 -30.74 -27.41
CA ALA A 282 3.52 -32.18 -27.21
C ALA A 282 4.78 -32.90 -26.67
N ASN A 283 5.96 -32.49 -27.17
CA ASN A 283 7.25 -33.07 -26.77
C ASN A 283 7.78 -32.54 -25.43
N ALA A 284 7.18 -31.47 -24.89
CA ALA A 284 7.59 -30.85 -23.63
C ALA A 284 6.75 -31.36 -22.43
N THR A 285 5.72 -32.18 -22.66
CA THR A 285 4.77 -32.58 -21.61
C THR A 285 5.37 -33.51 -20.54
N ALA A 286 6.35 -34.33 -20.89
CA ALA A 286 6.87 -35.36 -19.99
C ALA A 286 7.57 -34.73 -18.78
N GLY A 287 7.09 -35.06 -17.56
CA GLY A 287 7.66 -34.57 -16.31
C GLY A 287 7.44 -33.09 -16.02
N THR A 288 6.75 -32.35 -16.91
CA THR A 288 6.49 -30.93 -16.73
C THR A 288 5.37 -30.68 -15.73
N LYS A 289 5.58 -29.71 -14.84
CA LYS A 289 4.60 -29.23 -13.85
C LYS A 289 4.17 -27.82 -14.21
N VAL A 290 2.86 -27.60 -14.34
CA VAL A 290 2.23 -26.29 -14.46
C VAL A 290 1.20 -26.19 -13.33
N ASP A 291 1.41 -25.28 -12.39
CA ASP A 291 0.49 -25.06 -11.26
C ASP A 291 0.68 -23.67 -10.62
N TYR A 292 -0.23 -23.22 -9.77
CA TYR A 292 -0.17 -21.91 -9.10
C TYR A 292 0.01 -20.67 -10.01
N ASN A 293 -0.40 -20.71 -11.28
CA ASN A 293 -0.33 -19.56 -12.20
C ASN A 293 -1.65 -18.78 -12.24
N LEU A 294 -1.59 -17.49 -12.54
CA LEU A 294 -2.76 -16.64 -12.79
C LEU A 294 -2.72 -16.09 -14.21
N ILE A 295 -3.76 -16.36 -15.00
CA ILE A 295 -3.83 -15.97 -16.41
C ILE A 295 -5.03 -15.05 -16.66
N ASP A 296 -4.77 -13.87 -17.24
CA ASP A 296 -5.81 -12.92 -17.60
C ASP A 296 -6.64 -13.41 -18.81
N PRO A 297 -7.98 -13.51 -18.70
CA PRO A 297 -8.81 -13.98 -19.81
C PRO A 297 -9.13 -12.90 -20.85
N ARG A 298 -8.83 -11.62 -20.59
CA ARG A 298 -9.36 -10.50 -21.39
C ARG A 298 -8.86 -10.47 -22.82
N SER A 299 -7.75 -11.14 -23.16
CA SER A 299 -7.26 -11.24 -24.54
C SER A 299 -8.25 -11.94 -25.48
N GLY A 300 -9.13 -12.79 -24.92
CA GLY A 300 -10.00 -13.70 -25.66
C GLY A 300 -9.28 -14.95 -26.19
N GLY A 301 -7.96 -15.05 -26.00
CA GLY A 301 -7.17 -16.22 -26.34
C GLY A 301 -7.37 -17.34 -25.30
N ALA A 302 -6.89 -18.54 -25.62
CA ALA A 302 -6.93 -19.63 -24.65
C ALA A 302 -5.94 -19.35 -23.51
N PRO A 303 -6.34 -19.43 -22.23
CA PRO A 303 -5.40 -19.34 -21.13
C PRO A 303 -4.29 -20.39 -21.20
N TYR A 304 -4.63 -21.61 -21.67
CA TYR A 304 -3.71 -22.72 -21.78
C TYR A 304 -3.77 -23.43 -23.13
N SER A 305 -2.62 -23.94 -23.56
CA SER A 305 -2.49 -24.95 -24.61
C SER A 305 -1.58 -26.08 -24.11
N TRP A 306 -2.04 -27.33 -24.19
CA TRP A 306 -1.28 -28.50 -23.77
C TRP A 306 -1.31 -29.59 -24.84
N ALA A 307 -0.13 -30.03 -25.28
CA ALA A 307 0.04 -30.98 -26.38
C ALA A 307 -0.72 -30.61 -27.67
N GLY A 308 -0.87 -29.31 -27.94
CA GLY A 308 -1.57 -28.78 -29.11
C GLY A 308 -3.10 -28.64 -28.95
N ALA A 309 -3.67 -29.02 -27.81
CA ALA A 309 -5.07 -28.77 -27.47
C ALA A 309 -5.20 -27.49 -26.63
N ALA A 310 -6.14 -26.61 -27.00
CA ALA A 310 -6.41 -25.37 -26.26
C ALA A 310 -7.49 -25.57 -25.19
N PHE A 311 -7.32 -24.94 -24.04
CA PHE A 311 -8.24 -25.00 -22.90
C PHE A 311 -8.61 -23.58 -22.47
N GLY A 312 -9.92 -23.31 -22.40
CA GLY A 312 -10.48 -22.00 -22.08
C GLY A 312 -10.59 -21.70 -20.58
N THR A 313 -10.44 -22.72 -19.74
CA THR A 313 -10.61 -22.65 -18.28
C THR A 313 -9.63 -23.59 -17.58
N GLN A 314 -9.39 -23.31 -16.30
CA GLN A 314 -8.58 -24.15 -15.41
C GLN A 314 -9.14 -25.58 -15.28
N ASP A 315 -10.45 -25.74 -15.06
CA ASP A 315 -11.11 -27.04 -14.91
C ASP A 315 -10.90 -27.94 -16.14
N GLN A 316 -10.97 -27.33 -17.34
CA GLN A 316 -10.73 -28.05 -18.59
C GLN A 316 -9.29 -28.53 -18.70
N LEU A 317 -8.30 -27.71 -18.32
CA LEU A 317 -6.90 -28.14 -18.28
C LEU A 317 -6.74 -29.31 -17.31
N THR A 318 -7.17 -29.11 -16.05
CA THR A 318 -7.02 -30.08 -14.97
C THR A 318 -7.63 -31.43 -15.34
N ALA A 319 -8.86 -31.45 -15.84
CA ALA A 319 -9.56 -32.68 -16.19
C ALA A 319 -8.88 -33.48 -17.32
N ASN A 320 -8.17 -32.81 -18.23
CA ASN A 320 -7.56 -33.45 -19.39
C ASN A 320 -6.07 -33.77 -19.20
N THR A 321 -5.37 -33.07 -18.32
CA THR A 321 -3.91 -33.16 -18.18
C THR A 321 -3.44 -33.47 -16.75
N GLY A 322 -4.29 -33.23 -15.74
CA GLY A 322 -3.92 -33.27 -14.33
C GLY A 322 -3.08 -32.07 -13.86
N GLN A 323 -2.91 -31.04 -14.69
CA GLN A 323 -2.13 -29.83 -14.40
C GLN A 323 -3.03 -28.65 -14.02
N GLY A 324 -2.46 -27.66 -13.32
CA GLY A 324 -3.15 -26.39 -13.00
C GLY A 324 -4.25 -26.52 -11.95
N VAL A 325 -4.12 -27.45 -10.99
CA VAL A 325 -5.12 -27.66 -9.93
C VAL A 325 -5.33 -26.40 -9.07
N HIS A 326 -4.29 -25.58 -8.92
CA HIS A 326 -4.30 -24.32 -8.18
C HIS A 326 -4.18 -23.09 -9.08
N ASP A 327 -4.27 -23.26 -10.40
CA ASP A 327 -4.24 -22.16 -11.35
C ASP A 327 -5.54 -21.34 -11.29
N PHE A 328 -5.47 -20.05 -11.65
CA PHE A 328 -6.64 -19.19 -11.79
C PHE A 328 -6.70 -18.59 -13.20
N VAL A 329 -7.91 -18.53 -13.76
CA VAL A 329 -8.23 -17.76 -14.97
C VAL A 329 -9.10 -16.58 -14.54
N ALA A 330 -8.45 -15.45 -14.23
CA ALA A 330 -9.08 -14.27 -13.64
C ALA A 330 -8.28 -13.01 -13.95
N LEU A 331 -8.82 -11.84 -13.60
CA LEU A 331 -8.14 -10.57 -13.82
C LEU A 331 -6.80 -10.54 -13.05
N THR A 332 -5.73 -10.16 -13.74
CA THR A 332 -4.40 -10.00 -13.12
C THR A 332 -4.25 -8.67 -12.38
N TYR A 333 -5.33 -7.91 -12.21
CA TYR A 333 -5.40 -6.70 -11.42
C TYR A 333 -6.86 -6.44 -11.03
N VAL A 334 -7.12 -6.33 -9.72
CA VAL A 334 -8.45 -6.04 -9.19
C VAL A 334 -8.38 -4.84 -8.22
N PRO A 335 -9.01 -3.70 -8.54
CA PRO A 335 -9.05 -2.57 -7.62
C PRO A 335 -9.97 -2.85 -6.42
N LYS A 336 -9.60 -2.43 -5.20
CA LYS A 336 -10.46 -2.58 -4.01
C LYS A 336 -11.75 -1.75 -4.15
N GLY A 337 -12.88 -2.35 -3.78
CA GLY A 337 -14.20 -1.71 -3.79
C GLY A 337 -15.29 -2.65 -3.30
N PRO A 338 -16.46 -2.12 -2.90
CA PRO A 338 -17.55 -2.91 -2.31
C PRO A 338 -18.02 -4.07 -3.21
N ASP A 339 -17.88 -3.94 -4.52
CA ASP A 339 -18.29 -4.96 -5.51
C ASP A 339 -17.10 -5.64 -6.21
N ALA A 340 -15.86 -5.34 -5.83
CA ALA A 340 -14.68 -5.90 -6.49
C ALA A 340 -14.59 -7.43 -6.30
N PRO A 341 -14.15 -8.20 -7.30
CA PRO A 341 -13.85 -9.63 -7.12
C PRO A 341 -12.63 -9.85 -6.20
N VAL A 342 -12.36 -11.09 -5.83
CA VAL A 342 -11.14 -11.46 -5.09
C VAL A 342 -9.93 -11.31 -6.01
N ASP A 343 -8.81 -10.79 -5.48
CA ASP A 343 -7.55 -10.73 -6.19
C ASP A 343 -6.77 -12.04 -5.99
N HIS A 344 -6.75 -12.88 -7.01
CA HIS A 344 -6.11 -14.19 -6.99
C HIS A 344 -4.58 -14.16 -7.10
N ARG A 345 -3.96 -12.98 -7.03
CA ARG A 345 -2.50 -12.85 -6.92
C ARG A 345 -2.06 -12.95 -5.47
N ILE A 346 -2.88 -12.41 -4.58
CA ILE A 346 -2.54 -12.17 -3.19
C ILE A 346 -2.64 -13.48 -2.40
N ASP A 347 -1.67 -13.74 -1.52
CA ASP A 347 -1.67 -14.85 -0.54
C ASP A 347 -2.01 -16.23 -1.12
N SER A 348 -1.48 -16.53 -2.31
CA SER A 348 -1.93 -17.68 -3.11
C SER A 348 -0.82 -18.41 -3.85
N ALA A 349 0.45 -18.07 -3.62
CA ALA A 349 1.60 -18.71 -4.27
C ALA A 349 2.08 -19.96 -3.53
N ASP A 350 2.67 -20.90 -4.28
CA ASP A 350 3.46 -22.00 -3.72
C ASP A 350 4.83 -21.49 -3.26
N GLU A 351 4.99 -21.24 -1.96
CA GLU A 351 6.28 -20.83 -1.38
C GLU A 351 7.39 -21.88 -1.52
N THR A 352 7.01 -23.14 -1.73
CA THR A 352 7.94 -24.25 -1.90
C THR A 352 8.36 -24.48 -3.35
N ALA A 353 7.84 -23.68 -4.29
CA ALA A 353 8.18 -23.77 -5.70
C ALA A 353 9.71 -23.62 -5.90
N PRO A 354 10.35 -24.51 -6.70
CA PRO A 354 11.76 -24.41 -7.01
C PRO A 354 12.11 -23.02 -7.57
N GLY A 355 13.22 -22.42 -7.12
CA GLY A 355 13.69 -21.12 -7.61
C GLY A 355 13.02 -19.90 -6.97
N MET A 356 12.00 -20.08 -6.12
CA MET A 356 11.34 -18.98 -5.42
C MET A 356 12.31 -18.21 -4.50
N LEU A 357 12.40 -16.87 -4.63
CA LEU A 357 13.31 -16.02 -3.85
C LEU A 357 12.73 -15.62 -2.49
N PRO A 358 13.50 -15.20 -1.47
CA PRO A 358 12.92 -14.76 -0.18
C PRO A 358 12.24 -13.37 -0.22
N THR A 359 12.50 -12.58 -1.25
CA THR A 359 11.92 -11.24 -1.45
C THR A 359 11.55 -11.03 -2.90
N ASP A 360 10.58 -10.17 -3.15
CA ASP A 360 10.04 -9.84 -4.47
C ASP A 360 11.02 -9.05 -5.35
N ARG A 361 10.54 -8.56 -6.49
CA ARG A 361 11.28 -7.72 -7.45
C ARG A 361 11.77 -6.40 -6.84
N GLY A 362 10.98 -5.83 -5.93
CA GLY A 362 11.27 -4.61 -5.17
C GLY A 362 12.04 -4.84 -3.88
N GLY A 363 12.48 -6.07 -3.61
CA GLY A 363 13.21 -6.45 -2.41
C GLY A 363 12.36 -6.53 -1.14
N GLN A 364 11.03 -6.48 -1.26
CA GLN A 364 10.10 -6.61 -0.15
C GLN A 364 9.95 -8.08 0.25
N ALA A 365 9.92 -8.32 1.56
CA ALA A 365 9.58 -9.63 2.10
C ALA A 365 8.05 -9.85 1.99
N PRO A 366 7.59 -11.12 1.95
CA PRO A 366 6.16 -11.41 1.93
C PRO A 366 5.42 -10.83 3.14
N VAL A 367 4.20 -10.33 2.92
CA VAL A 367 3.33 -9.72 3.94
C VAL A 367 1.89 -10.17 3.75
N ASP A 368 1.36 -10.82 4.79
CA ASP A 368 -0.04 -11.24 4.89
C ASP A 368 -1.03 -10.09 4.67
N ASP A 369 -1.91 -10.22 3.66
CA ASP A 369 -3.11 -9.41 3.53
C ASP A 369 -4.25 -10.13 4.27
N PRO A 370 -4.59 -9.70 5.50
CA PRO A 370 -5.58 -10.40 6.31
C PRO A 370 -6.99 -10.39 5.69
N THR A 371 -7.21 -9.61 4.62
CA THR A 371 -8.48 -9.55 3.89
C THR A 371 -8.61 -10.61 2.79
N VAL A 372 -7.54 -11.34 2.48
CA VAL A 372 -7.49 -12.43 1.52
C VAL A 372 -7.20 -13.74 2.26
N ALA A 373 -7.67 -14.87 1.71
CA ALA A 373 -7.41 -16.17 2.31
C ALA A 373 -6.04 -16.69 1.87
N ASN A 374 -5.28 -17.19 2.84
CA ASN A 374 -3.97 -17.81 2.61
C ASN A 374 -4.16 -19.18 1.96
N THR A 375 -4.11 -19.18 0.63
CA THR A 375 -4.32 -20.36 -0.22
C THR A 375 -3.01 -20.92 -0.77
N GLY A 376 -1.90 -20.23 -0.51
CA GLY A 376 -0.55 -20.67 -0.84
C GLY A 376 -0.05 -21.85 0.01
N THR A 377 1.15 -22.34 -0.31
CA THR A 377 1.86 -23.31 0.54
C THR A 377 2.77 -22.60 1.54
N GLY A 378 3.38 -23.33 2.48
CA GLY A 378 4.33 -22.75 3.43
C GLY A 378 3.62 -21.87 4.47
N SER A 379 4.00 -20.59 4.54
CA SER A 379 3.33 -19.60 5.38
C SER A 379 1.95 -19.20 4.85
N GLY A 380 1.74 -19.40 3.54
CA GLY A 380 0.45 -19.29 2.86
C GLY A 380 0.12 -17.89 2.35
N PHE A 381 0.90 -16.88 2.76
CA PHE A 381 0.65 -15.46 2.48
C PHE A 381 1.59 -14.87 1.43
N ARG A 382 2.08 -15.70 0.51
CA ARG A 382 2.95 -15.22 -0.54
C ARG A 382 2.19 -14.94 -1.82
N ASP A 383 2.57 -13.86 -2.49
CA ASP A 383 1.94 -13.45 -3.74
C ASP A 383 2.50 -14.15 -4.98
N ARG A 384 1.62 -14.33 -5.97
CA ARG A 384 1.98 -14.75 -7.32
C ARG A 384 2.55 -13.58 -8.11
N GLY A 385 3.50 -13.89 -8.98
CA GLY A 385 4.17 -12.93 -9.85
C GLY A 385 5.41 -12.32 -9.20
N ALA A 386 5.91 -11.26 -9.83
CA ALA A 386 7.19 -10.67 -9.47
C ALA A 386 7.13 -9.75 -8.23
N TYR A 387 5.94 -9.36 -7.78
CA TYR A 387 5.73 -8.34 -6.77
C TYR A 387 4.93 -8.86 -5.58
N GLU A 388 5.25 -8.33 -4.41
CA GLU A 388 4.42 -8.43 -3.21
C GLU A 388 3.46 -7.24 -3.12
N MET A 389 2.18 -7.47 -2.83
CA MET A 389 1.13 -6.45 -2.78
C MET A 389 0.85 -6.01 -1.35
N LEU A 390 1.13 -4.75 -1.06
CA LEU A 390 0.96 -4.15 0.26
C LEU A 390 -0.34 -3.33 0.33
N ASP A 391 -1.50 -3.99 0.38
CA ASP A 391 -2.78 -3.29 0.63
C ASP A 391 -3.33 -3.68 2.01
N ILE A 392 -2.73 -3.11 3.06
CA ILE A 392 -3.08 -3.43 4.45
C ILE A 392 -4.30 -2.62 4.94
N GLY A 393 -5.32 -3.31 5.45
CA GLY A 393 -6.45 -2.72 6.17
C GLY A 393 -7.82 -3.17 5.66
N SER A 394 -8.83 -3.10 6.54
CA SER A 394 -10.18 -3.62 6.30
C SER A 394 -11.25 -2.55 6.49
N ALA A 395 -12.32 -2.63 5.69
CA ALA A 395 -13.46 -1.73 5.73
C ALA A 395 -14.65 -2.35 6.47
N PHE A 396 -15.52 -1.52 7.05
CA PHE A 396 -16.62 -1.96 7.90
C PHE A 396 -17.93 -2.10 7.13
N THR A 397 -18.58 -3.26 7.22
CA THR A 397 -19.93 -3.48 6.74
C THR A 397 -20.92 -3.54 7.91
N PRO A 398 -21.84 -2.55 8.05
CA PRO A 398 -22.87 -2.58 9.07
C PRO A 398 -23.86 -3.73 8.83
N ALA A 399 -24.18 -4.52 9.86
CA ALA A 399 -25.01 -5.73 9.71
C ALA A 399 -25.98 -5.98 10.89
N GLY A 400 -26.13 -5.01 11.79
CA GLY A 400 -26.74 -5.19 13.11
C GLY A 400 -27.84 -4.20 13.52
N PRO A 401 -28.44 -4.40 14.70
CA PRO A 401 -28.12 -5.46 15.67
C PRO A 401 -28.76 -6.82 15.29
N THR A 402 -27.96 -7.89 15.19
CA THR A 402 -28.42 -9.25 14.86
C THR A 402 -27.85 -10.27 15.84
N ARG A 403 -28.68 -11.09 16.48
CA ARG A 403 -28.23 -12.09 17.47
C ARG A 403 -27.46 -13.24 16.83
N LEU A 404 -26.20 -13.42 17.24
CA LEU A 404 -25.35 -14.54 16.82
C LEU A 404 -25.19 -15.60 17.90
N LEU A 405 -25.22 -15.19 19.17
CA LEU A 405 -25.04 -16.08 20.32
C LEU A 405 -26.08 -15.77 21.39
N ASP A 406 -26.70 -16.80 21.96
CA ASP A 406 -27.41 -16.71 23.23
C ASP A 406 -27.41 -18.08 23.88
N THR A 407 -26.59 -18.28 24.92
CA THR A 407 -26.42 -19.60 25.54
C THR A 407 -27.61 -20.05 26.39
N ARG A 408 -28.65 -19.20 26.56
CA ARG A 408 -29.94 -19.60 27.15
C ARG A 408 -30.83 -20.30 26.13
N GLN A 409 -30.47 -20.22 24.85
CA GLN A 409 -31.16 -20.79 23.71
C GLN A 409 -30.15 -21.56 22.84
N PRO A 410 -30.57 -22.43 21.90
CA PRO A 410 -29.64 -23.04 20.96
C PRO A 410 -29.30 -22.06 19.80
N ILE A 411 -28.77 -20.88 20.12
CA ILE A 411 -28.34 -19.86 19.14
C ILE A 411 -26.84 -19.69 19.24
N GLY A 412 -26.11 -19.98 18.16
CA GLY A 412 -24.64 -19.95 18.14
C GLY A 412 -23.96 -21.07 18.94
N VAL A 413 -24.75 -21.89 19.66
CA VAL A 413 -24.31 -23.05 20.45
C VAL A 413 -25.20 -24.27 20.17
N PRO A 414 -24.69 -25.50 20.33
CA PRO A 414 -25.44 -26.71 20.01
C PRO A 414 -26.64 -26.96 20.94
N ALA A 415 -26.63 -26.41 22.16
CA ALA A 415 -27.70 -26.53 23.13
C ALA A 415 -27.71 -25.33 24.10
N ALA A 416 -28.89 -25.05 24.68
CA ALA A 416 -29.01 -24.08 25.76
C ALA A 416 -28.28 -24.58 27.02
N GLN A 417 -27.17 -23.93 27.37
CA GLN A 417 -26.32 -24.32 28.49
C GLN A 417 -25.53 -23.10 29.01
N ALA A 418 -25.49 -22.92 30.34
CA ALA A 418 -24.63 -21.93 30.95
C ALA A 418 -23.14 -22.29 30.74
N VAL A 419 -22.32 -21.28 30.47
CA VAL A 419 -20.87 -21.42 30.36
C VAL A 419 -20.32 -21.70 31.76
N ALA A 420 -19.57 -22.79 31.89
CA ALA A 420 -18.99 -23.21 33.17
C ALA A 420 -17.94 -22.21 33.68
N ALA A 421 -17.61 -22.31 34.97
CA ALA A 421 -16.46 -21.64 35.55
C ALA A 421 -15.18 -21.99 34.76
N ASP A 422 -14.37 -20.99 34.44
CA ASP A 422 -13.19 -21.09 33.57
C ASP A 422 -13.46 -21.74 32.19
N GLY A 423 -14.72 -21.75 31.75
CA GLY A 423 -15.16 -22.36 30.50
C GLY A 423 -15.00 -21.44 29.29
N THR A 424 -14.97 -22.05 28.11
CA THR A 424 -14.88 -21.34 26.82
C THR A 424 -16.07 -21.67 25.91
N VAL A 425 -16.51 -20.69 25.14
CA VAL A 425 -17.46 -20.86 24.03
C VAL A 425 -16.82 -20.34 22.75
N ASP A 426 -16.86 -21.13 21.69
CA ASP A 426 -16.45 -20.70 20.35
C ASP A 426 -17.69 -20.38 19.52
N LEU A 427 -17.69 -19.21 18.89
CA LEU A 427 -18.79 -18.73 18.07
C LEU A 427 -18.37 -18.69 16.61
N GLN A 428 -19.11 -19.39 15.76
CA GLN A 428 -19.03 -19.22 14.31
C GLN A 428 -19.62 -17.85 13.93
N VAL A 429 -18.83 -17.03 13.24
CA VAL A 429 -19.27 -15.71 12.76
C VAL A 429 -19.30 -15.65 11.24
N ALA A 430 -18.28 -16.18 10.55
CA ALA A 430 -18.25 -16.22 9.10
C ALA A 430 -19.33 -17.18 8.57
N GLY A 431 -20.02 -16.79 7.50
CA GLY A 431 -21.13 -17.54 6.91
C GLY A 431 -22.44 -17.49 7.70
N VAL A 432 -22.53 -16.69 8.77
CA VAL A 432 -23.73 -16.57 9.63
C VAL A 432 -24.34 -15.18 9.50
N ALA A 433 -25.67 -15.08 9.46
CA ALA A 433 -26.40 -13.81 9.49
C ALA A 433 -25.97 -12.76 8.44
N GLY A 434 -25.58 -13.22 7.24
CA GLY A 434 -25.13 -12.35 6.14
C GLY A 434 -23.65 -11.97 6.18
N VAL A 435 -22.90 -12.42 7.19
CA VAL A 435 -21.43 -12.29 7.22
C VAL A 435 -20.83 -13.25 6.17
N PRO A 436 -19.90 -12.80 5.31
CA PRO A 436 -19.23 -13.64 4.33
C PRO A 436 -18.52 -14.84 4.96
N VAL A 437 -18.32 -15.91 4.17
CA VAL A 437 -17.57 -17.11 4.61
C VAL A 437 -16.05 -16.87 4.67
N GLU A 438 -15.54 -15.90 3.91
CA GLU A 438 -14.12 -15.59 3.74
C GLU A 438 -13.88 -14.07 3.74
N GLY A 439 -12.63 -13.65 3.95
CA GLY A 439 -12.21 -12.24 3.95
C GLY A 439 -12.70 -11.42 5.15
N VAL A 440 -13.27 -12.05 6.17
CA VAL A 440 -13.70 -11.38 7.40
C VAL A 440 -12.53 -11.28 8.35
N THR A 441 -12.04 -10.06 8.59
CA THR A 441 -10.84 -9.81 9.40
C THR A 441 -11.16 -9.60 10.87
N ALA A 442 -12.32 -9.02 11.16
CA ALA A 442 -12.80 -8.73 12.51
C ALA A 442 -14.32 -8.59 12.54
N VAL A 443 -14.92 -8.74 13.72
CA VAL A 443 -16.33 -8.43 13.95
C VAL A 443 -16.49 -7.47 15.11
N THR A 444 -17.48 -6.59 15.01
CA THR A 444 -17.93 -5.75 16.12
C THR A 444 -19.28 -6.29 16.62
N MET A 445 -19.34 -6.64 17.90
CA MET A 445 -20.53 -7.21 18.55
C MET A 445 -20.76 -6.57 19.91
N ASN A 446 -22.03 -6.39 20.29
CA ASN A 446 -22.37 -6.14 21.68
C ASN A 446 -22.47 -7.47 22.43
N VAL A 447 -21.66 -7.63 23.48
CA VAL A 447 -21.57 -8.86 24.28
C VAL A 447 -22.19 -8.61 25.64
N THR A 448 -23.07 -9.50 26.08
CA THR A 448 -23.78 -9.42 27.36
C THR A 448 -23.55 -10.69 28.17
N VAL A 449 -23.15 -10.52 29.43
CA VAL A 449 -23.15 -11.57 30.45
C VAL A 449 -24.44 -11.44 31.26
N THR A 450 -25.15 -12.55 31.47
CA THR A 450 -26.38 -12.58 32.26
C THR A 450 -26.42 -13.81 33.18
N ASP A 451 -27.19 -13.71 34.26
CA ASP A 451 -27.26 -14.66 35.36
C ASP A 451 -25.91 -15.14 35.94
N PRO A 452 -24.91 -14.25 36.17
CA PRO A 452 -23.63 -14.68 36.73
C PRO A 452 -23.77 -15.09 38.21
N GLN A 453 -23.22 -16.23 38.59
CA GLN A 453 -23.29 -16.72 39.98
C GLN A 453 -22.33 -16.01 40.94
N VAL A 454 -21.20 -15.53 40.43
CA VAL A 454 -20.13 -14.88 41.20
C VAL A 454 -19.56 -13.71 40.40
N ASP A 455 -18.80 -12.84 41.08
CA ASP A 455 -18.02 -11.79 40.43
C ASP A 455 -17.01 -12.40 39.44
N GLY A 456 -16.76 -11.72 38.32
CA GLY A 456 -15.83 -12.20 37.30
C GLY A 456 -15.69 -11.27 36.10
N TRP A 457 -14.96 -11.74 35.09
CA TRP A 457 -14.80 -11.04 33.83
C TRP A 457 -14.79 -11.99 32.63
N LEU A 458 -15.06 -11.43 31.44
CA LEU A 458 -15.13 -12.15 30.17
C LEU A 458 -13.99 -11.66 29.29
N THR A 459 -13.30 -12.61 28.68
CA THR A 459 -12.31 -12.34 27.64
C THR A 459 -12.86 -12.81 26.30
N VAL A 460 -12.86 -11.93 25.31
CA VAL A 460 -13.24 -12.22 23.92
C VAL A 460 -11.99 -12.04 23.06
N TYR A 461 -11.62 -13.07 22.31
CA TYR A 461 -10.31 -13.14 21.67
C TYR A 461 -10.36 -13.95 20.36
N PRO A 462 -9.36 -13.80 19.48
CA PRO A 462 -9.27 -14.57 18.25
C PRO A 462 -9.28 -16.08 18.53
N HIS A 463 -10.05 -16.84 17.76
CA HIS A 463 -10.16 -18.28 17.93
C HIS A 463 -8.80 -18.98 17.79
N GLY A 464 -8.55 -19.99 18.62
CA GLY A 464 -7.29 -20.75 18.62
C GLY A 464 -6.10 -20.05 19.29
N ALA A 465 -6.20 -18.75 19.62
CA ALA A 465 -5.16 -18.06 20.37
C ALA A 465 -5.15 -18.47 21.85
N ALA A 466 -4.00 -18.33 22.51
CA ALA A 466 -3.93 -18.48 23.97
C ALA A 466 -4.78 -17.41 24.65
N VAL A 467 -5.53 -17.78 25.71
CA VAL A 467 -6.42 -16.85 26.43
C VAL A 467 -5.59 -15.66 26.94
N PRO A 468 -5.84 -14.44 26.44
CA PRO A 468 -5.10 -13.27 26.86
C PRO A 468 -5.55 -12.84 28.25
N ASN A 469 -4.63 -12.27 29.05
CA ASN A 469 -4.96 -11.73 30.36
C ASN A 469 -5.62 -10.33 30.25
N THR A 470 -6.71 -10.23 29.50
CA THR A 470 -7.47 -9.00 29.22
C THR A 470 -8.94 -9.22 29.55
N SER A 471 -9.64 -8.19 30.02
CA SER A 471 -11.08 -8.27 30.31
C SER A 471 -11.84 -7.36 29.36
N ASN A 472 -12.77 -7.89 28.56
CA ASN A 472 -13.67 -7.06 27.76
C ASN A 472 -14.80 -6.50 28.62
N LEU A 473 -15.37 -7.27 29.54
CA LEU A 473 -16.38 -6.77 30.47
C LEU A 473 -16.24 -7.44 31.84
N ASN A 474 -16.58 -6.69 32.89
CA ASN A 474 -16.48 -7.08 34.29
C ASN A 474 -17.87 -7.02 34.92
N TRP A 475 -18.22 -7.99 35.77
CA TRP A 475 -19.51 -8.03 36.44
C TRP A 475 -19.40 -8.41 37.92
N PRO A 476 -20.34 -7.92 38.74
CA PRO A 476 -20.64 -8.52 40.04
C PRO A 476 -21.68 -9.64 39.93
N ALA A 477 -21.73 -10.50 40.95
CA ALA A 477 -22.68 -11.59 41.06
C ALA A 477 -24.14 -11.11 40.90
N GLY A 478 -24.91 -11.85 40.12
CA GLY A 478 -26.33 -11.62 39.85
C GLY A 478 -26.65 -10.39 38.99
N ARG A 479 -25.67 -9.75 38.35
CA ARG A 479 -25.90 -8.57 37.50
C ARG A 479 -25.65 -8.86 36.03
N THR A 480 -26.61 -8.51 35.19
CA THR A 480 -26.46 -8.48 33.74
C THR A 480 -25.65 -7.25 33.33
N VAL A 481 -24.59 -7.43 32.55
CA VAL A 481 -23.68 -6.36 32.10
C VAL A 481 -23.34 -6.59 30.64
N SER A 482 -23.22 -5.51 29.86
CA SER A 482 -22.85 -5.58 28.45
C SER A 482 -21.74 -4.59 28.09
N ASN A 483 -20.96 -4.93 27.07
CA ASN A 483 -19.96 -4.06 26.46
C ASN A 483 -19.86 -4.35 24.95
N LEU A 484 -19.55 -3.32 24.15
CA LEU A 484 -19.16 -3.52 22.76
C LEU A 484 -17.77 -4.16 22.67
N VAL A 485 -17.57 -5.03 21.70
CA VAL A 485 -16.30 -5.71 21.45
C VAL A 485 -16.01 -5.67 19.96
N THR A 486 -14.80 -5.27 19.60
CA THR A 486 -14.23 -5.54 18.26
C THR A 486 -13.12 -6.55 18.42
N VAL A 487 -13.20 -7.68 17.71
CA VAL A 487 -12.28 -8.80 17.86
C VAL A 487 -11.91 -9.37 16.48
N PRO A 488 -10.63 -9.70 16.23
CA PRO A 488 -10.23 -10.39 15.01
C PRO A 488 -10.93 -11.74 14.85
N VAL A 489 -11.25 -12.10 13.61
CA VAL A 489 -11.85 -13.39 13.26
C VAL A 489 -10.75 -14.32 12.73
N VAL A 490 -10.69 -15.54 13.26
CA VAL A 490 -9.74 -16.57 12.84
C VAL A 490 -10.51 -17.85 12.55
N ASP A 491 -10.26 -18.47 11.40
CA ASP A 491 -11.00 -19.64 10.90
C ASP A 491 -12.53 -19.44 10.89
N GLY A 492 -12.96 -18.19 10.66
CA GLY A 492 -14.36 -17.80 10.68
C GLY A 492 -15.01 -17.74 12.07
N LYS A 493 -14.22 -17.82 13.15
CA LYS A 493 -14.68 -17.90 14.54
C LYS A 493 -14.06 -16.86 15.45
N VAL A 494 -14.69 -16.69 16.61
CA VAL A 494 -14.19 -15.95 17.78
C VAL A 494 -14.43 -16.77 19.06
N SER A 495 -13.62 -16.58 20.09
CA SER A 495 -13.72 -17.32 21.35
C SER A 495 -14.04 -16.42 22.53
N PHE A 496 -14.82 -16.95 23.48
CA PHE A 496 -15.26 -16.30 24.71
C PHE A 496 -14.82 -17.13 25.91
N HIS A 497 -14.12 -16.54 26.89
CA HIS A 497 -13.67 -17.23 28.09
C HIS A 497 -14.26 -16.60 29.36
N ASN A 498 -15.00 -17.41 30.13
CA ASN A 498 -15.56 -17.03 31.43
C ASN A 498 -14.50 -17.17 32.52
N ALA A 499 -13.80 -16.08 32.84
CA ALA A 499 -12.83 -16.03 33.92
C ALA A 499 -13.53 -15.74 35.27
N SER A 500 -14.36 -16.68 35.70
CA SER A 500 -15.04 -16.61 37.00
C SER A 500 -15.15 -18.00 37.63
N GLY A 501 -15.30 -18.03 38.96
CA GLY A 501 -15.49 -19.28 39.71
C GLY A 501 -16.90 -19.88 39.63
N GLY A 502 -17.79 -19.35 38.78
CA GLY A 502 -19.19 -19.78 38.68
C GLY A 502 -19.69 -19.77 37.23
N THR A 503 -20.95 -20.17 37.03
CA THR A 503 -21.53 -20.20 35.68
C THR A 503 -22.07 -18.85 35.24
N VAL A 504 -22.08 -18.61 33.93
CA VAL A 504 -22.68 -17.43 33.28
C VAL A 504 -23.45 -17.81 32.01
N HIS A 505 -24.41 -16.99 31.60
CA HIS A 505 -24.95 -17.03 30.25
C HIS A 505 -24.34 -15.90 29.40
N LEU A 506 -24.09 -16.18 28.11
CA LEU A 506 -23.54 -15.23 27.16
C LEU A 506 -24.54 -14.93 26.05
N VAL A 507 -24.65 -13.67 25.67
CA VAL A 507 -25.39 -13.20 24.50
C VAL A 507 -24.45 -12.33 23.67
N ALA A 508 -24.41 -12.51 22.35
CA ALA A 508 -23.67 -11.65 21.43
C ALA A 508 -24.54 -11.24 20.25
N ASP A 509 -24.70 -9.93 20.08
CA ASP A 509 -25.45 -9.30 19.00
C ASP A 509 -24.49 -8.56 18.07
N LEU A 510 -24.41 -8.97 16.80
CA LEU A 510 -23.57 -8.39 15.75
C LEU A 510 -23.99 -6.96 15.46
N ALA A 511 -23.04 -6.02 15.47
CA ALA A 511 -23.21 -4.66 14.96
C ALA A 511 -22.75 -4.55 13.49
N GLY A 512 -21.67 -5.23 13.14
CA GLY A 512 -21.11 -5.31 11.79
C GLY A 512 -19.79 -6.07 11.76
N TYR A 513 -19.21 -6.19 10.57
CA TYR A 513 -17.96 -6.92 10.34
C TYR A 513 -16.98 -6.12 9.49
N TYR A 514 -15.70 -6.46 9.59
CA TYR A 514 -14.63 -5.90 8.77
C TYR A 514 -14.16 -6.89 7.72
N GLY A 515 -13.85 -6.41 6.53
CA GLY A 515 -13.29 -7.22 5.45
C GLY A 515 -12.72 -6.37 4.32
N PRO A 516 -12.48 -6.94 3.12
CA PRO A 516 -11.98 -6.18 1.97
C PRO A 516 -12.97 -5.12 1.46
N LYS A 517 -14.21 -5.16 1.93
CA LYS A 517 -15.36 -4.40 1.45
C LYS A 517 -16.10 -3.73 2.61
N GLY A 518 -16.53 -2.49 2.39
CA GLY A 518 -17.34 -1.75 3.36
C GLY A 518 -17.13 -0.25 3.33
N SER A 519 -17.63 0.41 4.37
CA SER A 519 -17.46 1.83 4.67
C SER A 519 -16.21 2.07 5.52
N LEU A 520 -15.61 3.25 5.36
CA LEU A 520 -14.42 3.68 6.08
C LEU A 520 -14.81 4.51 7.30
N PHE A 521 -13.96 4.51 8.32
CA PHE A 521 -14.27 5.19 9.58
C PHE A 521 -13.74 6.62 9.61
N HIS A 522 -14.61 7.58 9.91
CA HIS A 522 -14.26 8.93 10.29
C HIS A 522 -14.28 9.07 11.80
N ALA A 523 -13.09 9.06 12.39
CA ALA A 523 -12.94 9.37 13.79
C ALA A 523 -13.27 10.83 14.04
N GLN A 524 -14.27 11.08 14.86
CA GLN A 524 -14.71 12.42 15.18
C GLN A 524 -15.39 12.42 16.54
N GLY A 525 -14.83 13.17 17.48
CA GLY A 525 -15.42 13.33 18.79
C GLY A 525 -14.39 13.44 19.91
N PRO A 526 -14.86 13.55 21.15
CA PRO A 526 -16.27 13.39 21.53
C PRO A 526 -17.13 14.63 21.26
N ALA A 527 -18.33 14.46 20.68
CA ALA A 527 -19.30 15.54 20.43
C ALA A 527 -20.73 15.12 20.80
N ARG A 528 -21.46 15.95 21.55
CA ARG A 528 -22.81 15.58 22.01
C ARG A 528 -23.85 15.68 20.90
N LEU A 529 -24.53 14.56 20.61
CA LEU A 529 -25.64 14.50 19.66
C LEU A 529 -27.01 14.47 20.35
N LEU A 530 -27.07 13.84 21.53
CA LEU A 530 -28.31 13.66 22.29
C LEU A 530 -28.07 13.96 23.77
N ASP A 531 -28.97 14.73 24.39
CA ASP A 531 -29.13 14.80 25.84
C ASP A 531 -30.58 15.09 26.16
N THR A 532 -31.34 14.09 26.57
CA THR A 532 -32.78 14.26 26.87
C THR A 532 -33.07 15.10 28.12
N ARG A 533 -32.06 15.45 28.92
CA ARG A 533 -32.20 16.39 30.05
C ARG A 533 -32.17 17.85 29.57
N GLN A 534 -31.77 18.06 28.32
CA GLN A 534 -31.67 19.34 27.65
C GLN A 534 -32.38 19.24 26.28
N PRO A 535 -32.65 20.33 25.56
CA PRO A 535 -33.17 20.24 24.20
C PRO A 535 -32.04 19.99 23.19
N ILE A 536 -31.26 18.90 23.38
CA ILE A 536 -30.16 18.50 22.47
C ILE A 536 -30.54 17.19 21.79
N GLY A 537 -30.66 17.21 20.46
CA GLY A 537 -31.11 16.04 19.68
C GLY A 537 -32.60 15.69 19.84
N VAL A 538 -33.32 16.41 20.71
CA VAL A 538 -34.75 16.26 21.00
C VAL A 538 -35.43 17.63 21.03
N PRO A 539 -36.75 17.72 20.74
CA PRO A 539 -37.46 18.99 20.68
C PRO A 539 -37.59 19.68 22.06
N ALA A 540 -37.54 18.94 23.16
CA ALA A 540 -37.63 19.46 24.51
C ALA A 540 -36.91 18.54 25.50
N ALA A 541 -36.49 19.10 26.64
CA ALA A 541 -35.96 18.32 27.76
C ALA A 541 -37.09 17.46 28.37
N GLN A 542 -37.02 16.15 28.16
CA GLN A 542 -38.03 15.20 28.61
C GLN A 542 -37.41 13.81 28.78
N ALA A 543 -37.71 13.14 29.90
CA ALA A 543 -37.34 11.74 30.10
C ALA A 543 -38.07 10.83 29.11
N VAL A 544 -37.37 9.81 28.61
CA VAL A 544 -37.95 8.77 27.75
C VAL A 544 -38.87 7.91 28.61
N ALA A 545 -40.13 7.79 28.18
CA ALA A 545 -41.15 7.03 28.90
C ALA A 545 -40.82 5.52 28.93
N ALA A 546 -41.50 4.80 29.82
CA ALA A 546 -41.51 3.35 29.81
C ALA A 546 -41.95 2.83 28.44
N ASP A 547 -41.22 1.86 27.90
CA ASP A 547 -41.40 1.30 26.55
C ASP A 547 -41.41 2.37 25.42
N GLY A 548 -40.85 3.55 25.70
CA GLY A 548 -40.80 4.69 24.79
C GLY A 548 -39.62 4.64 23.82
N THR A 549 -39.73 5.38 22.72
CA THR A 549 -38.69 5.50 21.70
C THR A 549 -38.28 6.96 21.48
N VAL A 550 -37.00 7.19 21.20
CA VAL A 550 -36.44 8.47 20.74
C VAL A 550 -35.70 8.24 19.42
N ASP A 551 -36.00 9.05 18.42
CA ASP A 551 -35.26 9.06 17.16
C ASP A 551 -34.23 10.19 17.18
N LEU A 552 -32.99 9.86 16.85
CA LEU A 552 -31.87 10.80 16.81
C LEU A 552 -31.47 11.06 15.36
N GLN A 553 -31.46 12.34 14.97
CA GLN A 553 -30.83 12.77 13.73
C GLN A 553 -29.30 12.70 13.88
N VAL A 554 -28.65 11.97 12.99
CA VAL A 554 -27.19 11.80 12.97
C VAL A 554 -26.60 12.52 11.77
N ALA A 555 -27.10 12.23 10.56
CA ALA A 555 -26.62 12.87 9.35
C ALA A 555 -26.93 14.38 9.38
N GLY A 556 -25.96 15.20 8.97
CA GLY A 556 -26.06 16.66 8.99
C GLY A 556 -25.88 17.31 10.36
N VAL A 557 -25.55 16.56 11.41
CA VAL A 557 -25.38 17.07 12.79
C VAL A 557 -23.92 16.97 13.21
N ALA A 558 -23.43 17.99 13.90
CA ALA A 558 -22.09 18.03 14.49
C ALA A 558 -20.96 17.60 13.52
N GLY A 559 -21.00 18.03 12.26
CA GLY A 559 -19.97 17.72 11.25
C GLY A 559 -20.14 16.37 10.54
N VAL A 560 -21.14 15.57 10.89
CA VAL A 560 -21.50 14.35 10.14
C VAL A 560 -22.15 14.75 8.80
N PRO A 561 -21.74 14.18 7.66
CA PRO A 561 -22.33 14.46 6.35
C PRO A 561 -23.84 14.18 6.29
N VAL A 562 -24.53 14.89 5.39
CA VAL A 562 -25.97 14.70 5.15
C VAL A 562 -26.29 13.41 4.39
N GLU A 563 -25.34 12.90 3.62
CA GLU A 563 -25.47 11.71 2.78
C GLU A 563 -24.26 10.78 2.93
N GLY A 564 -24.41 9.51 2.54
CA GLY A 564 -23.32 8.53 2.52
C GLY A 564 -22.94 7.95 3.89
N VAL A 565 -23.59 8.35 4.98
CA VAL A 565 -23.38 7.77 6.31
C VAL A 565 -24.09 6.43 6.40
N THR A 566 -23.34 5.36 6.61
CA THR A 566 -23.85 3.98 6.65
C THR A 566 -24.02 3.46 8.07
N ALA A 567 -23.19 3.92 9.00
CA ALA A 567 -23.28 3.62 10.42
C ALA A 567 -22.66 4.74 11.27
N VAL A 568 -23.00 4.76 12.55
CA VAL A 568 -22.45 5.70 13.53
C VAL A 568 -21.94 4.94 14.75
N THR A 569 -20.82 5.39 15.31
CA THR A 569 -20.29 4.93 16.59
C THR A 569 -20.44 6.04 17.62
N MET A 570 -21.17 5.77 18.71
CA MET A 570 -21.46 6.72 19.77
C MET A 570 -21.29 6.07 21.13
N ASN A 571 -20.80 6.82 22.10
CA ASN A 571 -20.93 6.43 23.49
C ASN A 571 -22.32 6.82 24.00
N VAL A 572 -23.11 5.85 24.42
CA VAL A 572 -24.50 6.02 24.87
C VAL A 572 -24.55 5.83 26.37
N THR A 573 -25.19 6.77 27.07
CA THR A 573 -25.36 6.75 28.54
C THR A 573 -26.85 6.82 28.90
N VAL A 574 -27.29 5.90 29.77
CA VAL A 574 -28.57 5.99 30.48
C VAL A 574 -28.31 6.57 31.86
N THR A 575 -29.08 7.59 32.25
CA THR A 575 -29.02 8.23 33.56
C THR A 575 -30.41 8.39 34.17
N ASP A 576 -30.45 8.46 35.50
CA ASP A 576 -31.67 8.54 36.33
C ASP A 576 -32.73 7.46 36.05
N PRO A 577 -32.36 6.17 35.79
CA PRO A 577 -33.36 5.14 35.53
C PRO A 577 -34.17 4.83 36.79
N GLN A 578 -35.49 4.79 36.67
CA GLN A 578 -36.38 4.53 37.82
C GLN A 578 -36.48 3.05 38.21
N VAL A 579 -36.28 2.15 37.24
CA VAL A 579 -36.37 0.69 37.40
C VAL A 579 -35.25 0.01 36.62
N ASP A 580 -34.97 -1.25 36.95
CA ASP A 580 -34.08 -2.10 36.16
C ASP A 580 -34.58 -2.21 34.71
N GLY A 581 -33.67 -2.25 33.74
CA GLY A 581 -34.04 -2.33 32.32
C GLY A 581 -32.83 -2.38 31.39
N TRP A 582 -33.12 -2.31 30.09
CA TRP A 582 -32.10 -2.23 29.04
C TRP A 582 -32.51 -1.28 27.91
N LEU A 583 -31.52 -0.83 27.14
CA LEU A 583 -31.71 0.05 26.00
C LEU A 583 -31.37 -0.71 24.73
N THR A 584 -32.20 -0.54 23.71
CA THR A 584 -31.94 -1.01 22.36
C THR A 584 -31.71 0.19 21.45
N VAL A 585 -30.56 0.23 20.77
CA VAL A 585 -30.24 1.21 19.73
C VAL A 585 -30.23 0.48 18.40
N TYR A 586 -31.03 0.94 17.45
CA TYR A 586 -31.29 0.19 16.22
C TYR A 586 -31.52 1.12 15.01
N PRO A 587 -31.42 0.58 13.78
CA PRO A 587 -31.67 1.35 12.56
C PRO A 587 -33.06 1.98 12.56
N HIS A 588 -33.16 3.25 12.23
CA HIS A 588 -34.43 3.97 12.21
C HIS A 588 -35.44 3.30 11.26
N GLY A 589 -36.70 3.24 11.68
CA GLY A 589 -37.80 2.63 10.92
C GLY A 589 -37.84 1.10 10.94
N ALA A 590 -36.84 0.42 11.50
CA ALA A 590 -36.89 -1.02 11.71
C ALA A 590 -37.81 -1.40 12.89
N ALA A 591 -38.30 -2.64 12.91
CA ALA A 591 -38.96 -3.17 14.10
C ALA A 591 -37.96 -3.27 15.26
N VAL A 592 -38.40 -2.96 16.48
CA VAL A 592 -37.53 -3.01 17.68
C VAL A 592 -36.97 -4.43 17.83
N PRO A 593 -35.65 -4.62 17.69
CA PRO A 593 -35.04 -5.93 17.83
C PRO A 593 -34.98 -6.32 19.31
N ASN A 594 -35.06 -7.62 19.61
CA ASN A 594 -34.91 -8.14 20.98
C ASN A 594 -33.43 -8.19 21.40
N THR A 595 -32.72 -7.07 21.33
CA THR A 595 -31.28 -6.93 21.62
C THR A 595 -31.06 -5.83 22.64
N SER A 596 -30.03 -5.94 23.47
CA SER A 596 -29.66 -4.89 24.43
C SER A 596 -28.29 -4.33 24.06
N ASN A 597 -28.12 -3.02 24.08
CA ASN A 597 -26.81 -2.37 24.01
C ASN A 597 -26.25 -2.11 25.41
N LEU A 598 -27.09 -1.66 26.35
CA LEU A 598 -26.71 -1.45 27.75
C LEU A 598 -27.81 -1.93 28.69
N ASN A 599 -27.41 -2.40 29.86
CA ASN A 599 -28.26 -2.96 30.91
C ASN A 599 -27.98 -2.22 32.22
N TRP A 600 -29.02 -1.85 32.98
CA TRP A 600 -28.85 -1.10 34.23
C TRP A 600 -29.70 -1.63 35.39
N PRO A 601 -29.19 -1.47 36.62
CA PRO A 601 -30.02 -1.40 37.82
C PRO A 601 -30.76 -0.06 37.94
N ALA A 602 -31.88 -0.04 38.65
CA ALA A 602 -32.56 1.17 39.09
C ALA A 602 -31.59 2.12 39.81
N GLY A 603 -31.68 3.41 39.48
CA GLY A 603 -30.88 4.50 40.05
C GLY A 603 -29.41 4.51 39.64
N ARG A 604 -28.98 3.71 38.66
CA ARG A 604 -27.57 3.64 38.23
C ARG A 604 -27.37 4.19 36.83
N THR A 605 -26.45 5.15 36.71
CA THR A 605 -25.96 5.63 35.42
C THR A 605 -25.00 4.62 34.82
N VAL A 606 -25.24 4.22 33.57
CA VAL A 606 -24.41 3.25 32.84
C VAL A 606 -24.14 3.75 31.42
N SER A 607 -22.94 3.47 30.91
CA SER A 607 -22.54 3.80 29.54
C SER A 607 -22.02 2.60 28.79
N ASN A 608 -22.19 2.60 27.47
CA ASN A 608 -21.57 1.64 26.56
C ASN A 608 -21.33 2.30 25.19
N LEU A 609 -20.27 1.89 24.50
CA LEU A 609 -20.08 2.24 23.10
C LEU A 609 -21.10 1.48 22.23
N VAL A 610 -21.63 2.14 21.21
CA VAL A 610 -22.65 1.58 20.32
C VAL A 610 -22.26 1.92 18.89
N THR A 611 -22.16 0.89 18.05
CA THR A 611 -22.12 1.04 16.60
C THR A 611 -23.45 0.54 16.02
N VAL A 612 -24.11 1.38 15.22
CA VAL A 612 -25.44 1.08 14.67
C VAL A 612 -25.56 1.61 13.24
N PRO A 613 -26.22 0.87 12.31
CA PRO A 613 -26.50 1.39 10.98
C PRO A 613 -27.37 2.64 11.01
N VAL A 614 -27.08 3.58 10.12
CA VAL A 614 -27.85 4.82 9.95
C VAL A 614 -28.80 4.65 8.78
N VAL A 615 -30.10 4.91 9.00
CA VAL A 615 -31.16 4.80 7.98
C VAL A 615 -31.89 6.14 7.92
N ASP A 616 -32.05 6.68 6.71
CA ASP A 616 -32.63 8.01 6.47
C ASP A 616 -31.96 9.13 7.30
N GLY A 617 -30.66 8.97 7.57
CA GLY A 617 -29.87 9.89 8.39
C GLY A 617 -30.10 9.77 9.90
N LYS A 618 -30.87 8.78 10.37
CA LYS A 618 -31.29 8.63 11.76
C LYS A 618 -30.96 7.26 12.35
N VAL A 619 -31.03 7.21 13.69
CA VAL A 619 -31.04 5.99 14.51
C VAL A 619 -32.14 6.10 15.56
N SER A 620 -32.63 4.97 16.08
CA SER A 620 -33.69 4.93 17.09
C SER A 620 -33.19 4.30 18.39
N PHE A 621 -33.68 4.82 19.52
CA PHE A 621 -33.40 4.36 20.87
C PHE A 621 -34.70 3.90 21.53
N HIS A 622 -34.76 2.68 22.05
CA HIS A 622 -35.93 2.14 22.74
C HIS A 622 -35.61 1.81 24.20
N ASN A 623 -36.37 2.41 25.12
CA ASN A 623 -36.29 2.15 26.56
C ASN A 623 -37.15 0.93 26.92
N ALA A 624 -36.54 -0.25 27.00
CA ALA A 624 -37.21 -1.48 27.41
C ALA A 624 -37.20 -1.61 28.94
N SER A 625 -37.86 -0.67 29.61
CA SER A 625 -38.05 -0.69 31.06
C SER A 625 -39.44 -0.19 31.44
N GLY A 626 -39.93 -0.62 32.60
CA GLY A 626 -41.23 -0.18 33.14
C GLY A 626 -41.23 1.23 33.73
N GLY A 627 -40.16 2.02 33.54
CA GLY A 627 -40.00 3.35 34.12
C GLY A 627 -39.32 4.33 33.16
N THR A 628 -39.16 5.58 33.59
CA THR A 628 -38.53 6.62 32.77
C THR A 628 -37.00 6.58 32.86
N VAL A 629 -36.33 6.99 31.79
CA VAL A 629 -34.87 7.17 31.73
C VAL A 629 -34.49 8.47 31.03
N HIS A 630 -33.30 8.99 31.31
CA HIS A 630 -32.66 9.99 30.45
C HIS A 630 -31.55 9.35 29.63
N LEU A 631 -31.48 9.74 28.35
CA LEU A 631 -30.45 9.31 27.40
C LEU A 631 -29.48 10.46 27.07
N VAL A 632 -28.20 10.12 26.98
CA VAL A 632 -27.12 10.95 26.43
C VAL A 632 -26.37 10.15 25.38
N ALA A 633 -26.06 10.75 24.23
CA ALA A 633 -25.23 10.11 23.21
C ALA A 633 -24.16 11.09 22.71
N ASP A 634 -22.90 10.68 22.83
CA ASP A 634 -21.73 11.42 22.38
C ASP A 634 -21.09 10.68 21.20
N LEU A 635 -20.93 11.36 20.06
CA LEU A 635 -20.30 10.84 18.84
C LEU A 635 -18.83 10.50 19.09
N ALA A 636 -18.41 9.29 18.69
CA ALA A 636 -17.00 8.90 18.59
C ALA A 636 -16.52 8.88 17.13
N GLY A 637 -17.43 8.67 16.18
CA GLY A 637 -17.18 8.76 14.75
C GLY A 637 -18.33 8.16 13.93
N TYR A 638 -18.18 8.17 12.61
CA TYR A 638 -19.17 7.60 11.69
C TYR A 638 -18.49 6.81 10.57
N TYR A 639 -19.26 5.95 9.91
CA TYR A 639 -18.83 5.20 8.73
C TYR A 639 -19.45 5.78 7.48
N GLY A 640 -18.66 5.91 6.42
CA GLY A 640 -19.12 6.37 5.12
C GLY A 640 -18.16 6.00 3.98
N PRO A 641 -18.31 6.60 2.79
CA PRO A 641 -17.44 6.33 1.64
C PRO A 641 -16.00 6.86 1.84
N LYS A 642 -15.83 7.81 2.76
CA LYS A 642 -14.55 8.41 3.13
C LYS A 642 -14.17 7.92 4.54
N GLY A 643 -12.87 7.98 4.87
CA GLY A 643 -12.37 7.69 6.20
C GLY A 643 -11.06 6.91 6.20
N SER A 644 -10.77 6.27 7.32
CA SER A 644 -9.61 5.42 7.56
C SER A 644 -9.99 3.93 7.52
N LEU A 645 -9.05 3.08 7.11
CA LEU A 645 -9.16 1.63 7.18
C LEU A 645 -8.89 1.14 8.59
N PHE A 646 -9.53 0.05 9.01
CA PHE A 646 -9.27 -0.59 10.30
C PHE A 646 -8.24 -1.70 10.15
N HIS A 647 -7.27 -1.69 11.06
CA HIS A 647 -6.24 -2.71 11.19
C HIS A 647 -6.48 -3.46 12.50
N ALA A 648 -7.00 -4.68 12.38
CA ALA A 648 -7.26 -5.55 13.51
C ALA A 648 -5.92 -6.08 14.05
N GLN A 649 -5.70 -5.96 15.36
CA GLN A 649 -4.46 -6.41 16.02
C GLN A 649 -4.73 -7.41 17.15
N GLY A 650 -5.95 -7.45 17.69
CA GLY A 650 -6.30 -8.32 18.81
C GLY A 650 -5.70 -7.86 20.14
N PRO A 651 -6.19 -8.36 21.28
CA PRO A 651 -6.02 -7.68 22.57
C PRO A 651 -4.55 -7.56 22.99
N ALA A 652 -3.99 -6.35 22.90
CA ALA A 652 -2.63 -6.02 23.33
C ALA A 652 -2.63 -4.93 24.41
N ARG A 653 -2.00 -5.18 25.56
CA ARG A 653 -1.98 -4.23 26.67
C ARG A 653 -1.07 -3.04 26.38
N LEU A 654 -1.66 -1.84 26.30
CA LEU A 654 -0.93 -0.59 26.11
C LEU A 654 -0.74 0.18 27.41
N LEU A 655 -1.70 0.07 28.33
CA LEU A 655 -1.70 0.79 29.61
C LEU A 655 -2.12 -0.15 30.74
N ASP A 656 -1.40 -0.09 31.86
CA ASP A 656 -1.86 -0.59 33.15
C ASP A 656 -1.18 0.21 34.26
N THR A 657 -1.90 1.14 34.90
CA THR A 657 -1.29 2.03 35.89
C THR A 657 -0.97 1.35 37.22
N ARG A 658 -1.32 0.07 37.40
CA ARG A 658 -0.86 -0.76 38.53
C ARG A 658 0.55 -1.30 38.29
N GLN A 659 1.03 -1.20 37.04
CA GLN A 659 2.32 -1.65 36.58
C GLN A 659 3.01 -0.49 35.80
N PRO A 660 4.32 -0.55 35.52
CA PRO A 660 4.96 0.44 34.66
C PRO A 660 4.70 0.12 33.17
N ILE A 661 3.44 0.00 32.75
CA ILE A 661 3.05 -0.26 31.36
C ILE A 661 2.28 0.96 30.82
N GLY A 662 2.81 1.60 29.78
CA GLY A 662 2.25 2.84 29.23
C GLY A 662 2.43 4.08 30.11
N VAL A 663 2.98 3.90 31.32
CA VAL A 663 3.28 4.96 32.30
C VAL A 663 4.70 4.78 32.87
N PRO A 664 5.36 5.87 33.32
CA PRO A 664 6.73 5.79 33.83
C PRO A 664 6.86 5.02 35.15
N ALA A 665 5.80 4.89 35.94
CA ALA A 665 5.77 4.16 37.19
C ALA A 665 4.35 3.67 37.51
N ALA A 666 4.25 2.61 38.33
CA ALA A 666 2.98 2.13 38.86
C ALA A 666 2.41 3.16 39.86
N GLN A 667 1.32 3.84 39.48
CA GLN A 667 0.69 4.88 40.27
C GLN A 667 -0.79 5.03 39.92
N ALA A 668 -1.65 5.17 40.94
CA ALA A 668 -3.06 5.49 40.72
C ALA A 668 -3.21 6.91 40.14
N VAL A 669 -4.16 7.08 39.22
CA VAL A 669 -4.53 8.38 38.67
C VAL A 669 -5.26 9.16 39.76
N ALA A 670 -4.75 10.36 40.07
CA ALA A 670 -5.30 11.21 41.11
C ALA A 670 -6.72 11.71 40.79
N ALA A 671 -7.42 12.21 41.81
CA ALA A 671 -8.66 12.96 41.64
C ALA A 671 -8.44 14.12 40.65
N ASP A 672 -9.34 14.27 39.68
CA ASP A 672 -9.24 15.23 38.57
C ASP A 672 -7.92 15.15 37.77
N GLY A 673 -7.22 14.02 37.85
CA GLY A 673 -5.93 13.78 37.19
C GLY A 673 -6.06 13.30 35.75
N THR A 674 -4.99 13.47 34.98
CA THR A 674 -4.88 13.02 33.58
C THR A 674 -3.69 12.09 33.37
N VAL A 675 -3.85 11.10 32.47
CA VAL A 675 -2.78 10.25 31.94
C VAL A 675 -2.77 10.36 30.42
N ASP A 676 -1.59 10.59 29.85
CA ASP A 676 -1.36 10.54 28.41
C ASP A 676 -0.71 9.21 28.03
N LEU A 677 -1.29 8.54 27.03
CA LEU A 677 -0.81 7.25 26.55
C LEU A 677 -0.24 7.39 25.14
N GLN A 678 1.02 6.99 24.97
CA GLN A 678 1.61 6.79 23.65
C GLN A 678 1.00 5.54 23.00
N VAL A 679 0.44 5.70 21.81
CA VAL A 679 -0.15 4.59 21.03
C VAL A 679 0.60 4.35 19.73
N ALA A 680 1.05 5.40 19.03
CA ALA A 680 1.84 5.24 17.81
C ALA A 680 3.22 4.68 18.15
N GLY A 681 3.69 3.72 17.35
CA GLY A 681 4.97 3.03 17.55
C GLY A 681 4.97 1.97 18.67
N VAL A 682 3.81 1.63 19.23
CA VAL A 682 3.67 0.67 20.34
C VAL A 682 2.82 -0.52 19.89
N ALA A 683 3.23 -1.73 20.29
CA ALA A 683 2.49 -2.98 20.05
C ALA A 683 1.98 -3.13 18.60
N GLY A 684 2.86 -2.93 17.62
CA GLY A 684 2.53 -3.11 16.20
C GLY A 684 1.77 -1.95 15.54
N VAL A 685 1.42 -0.91 16.28
CA VAL A 685 0.84 0.32 15.71
C VAL A 685 1.94 1.15 15.02
N PRO A 686 1.73 1.63 13.77
CA PRO A 686 2.68 2.48 13.07
C PRO A 686 3.05 3.76 13.83
N VAL A 687 4.24 4.30 13.56
CA VAL A 687 4.72 5.57 14.15
C VAL A 687 4.03 6.80 13.58
N GLU A 688 3.49 6.70 12.36
CA GLU A 688 2.82 7.77 11.63
C GLU A 688 1.54 7.26 10.97
N GLY A 689 0.65 8.18 10.58
CA GLY A 689 -0.59 7.85 9.89
C GLY A 689 -1.66 7.20 10.78
N VAL A 690 -1.51 7.14 12.10
CA VAL A 690 -2.60 6.63 12.96
C VAL A 690 -3.61 7.74 13.17
N THR A 691 -4.85 7.54 12.71
CA THR A 691 -5.92 8.54 12.83
C THR A 691 -6.78 8.33 14.07
N ALA A 692 -6.95 7.08 14.50
CA ALA A 692 -7.68 6.71 15.71
C ALA A 692 -7.25 5.33 16.21
N VAL A 693 -7.56 5.05 17.47
CA VAL A 693 -7.41 3.71 18.07
C VAL A 693 -8.72 3.27 18.69
N THR A 694 -8.97 1.96 18.64
CA THR A 694 -10.04 1.32 19.39
C THR A 694 -9.42 0.47 20.49
N MET A 695 -9.77 0.75 21.74
CA MET A 695 -9.22 0.09 22.92
C MET A 695 -10.34 -0.26 23.89
N ASN A 696 -10.23 -1.40 24.55
CA ASN A 696 -11.03 -1.68 25.73
C ASN A 696 -10.38 -1.03 26.95
N VAL A 697 -11.09 -0.11 27.59
CA VAL A 697 -10.61 0.64 28.75
C VAL A 697 -11.29 0.11 30.00
N THR A 698 -10.53 -0.07 31.08
CA THR A 698 -11.02 -0.54 32.38
C THR A 698 -10.58 0.40 33.48
N VAL A 699 -11.53 0.81 34.32
CA VAL A 699 -11.30 1.53 35.58
C VAL A 699 -11.38 0.50 36.69
N THR A 700 -10.36 0.43 37.55
CA THR A 700 -10.31 -0.49 38.70
C THR A 700 -9.89 0.23 39.98
N ASP A 701 -10.31 -0.33 41.11
CA ASP A 701 -10.11 0.22 42.47
C ASP A 701 -10.55 1.69 42.68
N PRO A 702 -11.69 2.15 42.10
CA PRO A 702 -12.11 3.53 42.29
C PRO A 702 -12.54 3.79 43.74
N GLN A 703 -12.06 4.88 44.33
CA GLN A 703 -12.36 5.21 45.74
C GLN A 703 -13.76 5.83 45.93
N VAL A 704 -14.27 6.52 44.92
CA VAL A 704 -15.56 7.23 44.94
C VAL A 704 -16.27 7.05 43.59
N ASP A 705 -17.56 7.34 43.55
CA ASP A 705 -18.33 7.42 42.32
C ASP A 705 -17.72 8.46 41.36
N GLY A 706 -17.75 8.20 40.07
CA GLY A 706 -17.17 9.10 39.08
C GLY A 706 -17.28 8.59 37.64
N TRP A 707 -16.66 9.31 36.73
CA TRP A 707 -16.57 8.91 35.32
C TRP A 707 -15.20 9.21 34.71
N LEU A 708 -14.91 8.53 33.60
CA LEU A 708 -13.67 8.67 32.84
C LEU A 708 -14.00 9.26 31.49
N THR A 709 -13.20 10.26 31.10
CA THR A 709 -13.23 10.84 29.76
C THR A 709 -11.95 10.44 29.03
N VAL A 710 -12.10 9.84 27.85
CA VAL A 710 -10.99 9.54 26.94
C VAL A 710 -11.14 10.42 25.70
N TYR A 711 -10.08 11.14 25.35
CA TYR A 711 -10.17 12.21 24.37
C TYR A 711 -8.85 12.42 23.61
N PRO A 712 -8.89 13.11 22.46
CA PRO A 712 -7.69 13.41 21.68
C PRO A 712 -6.65 14.18 22.51
N HIS A 713 -5.38 13.79 22.39
CA HIS A 713 -4.31 14.44 23.13
C HIS A 713 -4.21 15.95 22.81
N GLY A 714 -3.92 16.76 23.82
CA GLY A 714 -3.82 18.23 23.68
C GLY A 714 -5.16 18.98 23.58
N ALA A 715 -6.30 18.29 23.44
CA ALA A 715 -7.61 18.94 23.47
C ALA A 715 -8.03 19.34 24.90
N ALA A 716 -8.92 20.33 25.02
CA ALA A 716 -9.56 20.64 26.30
C ALA A 716 -10.43 19.45 26.74
N VAL A 717 -10.41 19.14 28.05
CA VAL A 717 -11.19 18.02 28.62
C VAL A 717 -12.67 18.21 28.29
N PRO A 718 -13.28 17.33 27.47
CA PRO A 718 -14.68 17.46 27.11
C PRO A 718 -15.56 16.99 28.28
N ASN A 719 -16.75 17.59 28.42
CA ASN A 719 -17.73 17.17 29.42
C ASN A 719 -18.50 15.91 28.96
N THR A 720 -17.80 14.85 28.58
CA THR A 720 -18.36 13.57 28.11
C THR A 720 -17.85 12.43 28.99
N SER A 721 -18.61 11.35 29.09
CA SER A 721 -18.21 10.17 29.88
C SER A 721 -18.10 8.96 28.97
N ASN A 722 -16.97 8.26 28.99
CA ASN A 722 -16.83 6.97 28.32
C ASN A 722 -17.20 5.84 29.30
N LEU A 723 -16.78 5.96 30.57
CA LEU A 723 -17.08 4.98 31.62
C LEU A 723 -17.68 5.69 32.82
N ASN A 724 -18.69 5.09 33.43
CA ASN A 724 -19.30 5.55 34.67
C ASN A 724 -19.21 4.42 35.70
N TRP A 725 -18.75 4.73 36.92
CA TRP A 725 -18.63 3.74 37.99
C TRP A 725 -19.16 4.25 39.32
N PRO A 726 -19.62 3.34 40.17
CA PRO A 726 -19.68 3.58 41.60
C PRO A 726 -18.39 3.20 42.33
N ALA A 727 -18.24 3.71 43.54
CA ALA A 727 -17.12 3.41 44.43
C ALA A 727 -16.90 1.90 44.59
N GLY A 728 -15.64 1.48 44.48
CA GLY A 728 -15.18 0.10 44.67
C GLY A 728 -15.59 -0.87 43.56
N ARG A 729 -16.10 -0.40 42.41
CA ARG A 729 -16.49 -1.28 41.30
C ARG A 729 -15.59 -1.10 40.08
N THR A 730 -15.04 -2.22 39.61
CA THR A 730 -14.34 -2.28 38.33
C THR A 730 -15.35 -2.26 37.18
N VAL A 731 -15.13 -1.38 36.21
CA VAL A 731 -15.99 -1.22 35.02
C VAL A 731 -15.14 -1.12 33.77
N SER A 732 -15.66 -1.61 32.64
CA SER A 732 -14.99 -1.56 31.35
C SER A 732 -15.94 -1.04 30.27
N ASN A 733 -15.38 -0.38 29.26
CA ASN A 733 -16.09 -0.01 28.04
C ASN A 733 -15.09 0.01 26.87
N LEU A 734 -15.56 -0.32 25.67
CA LEU A 734 -14.80 -0.06 24.45
C LEU A 734 -14.78 1.45 24.17
N VAL A 735 -13.63 1.93 23.70
CA VAL A 735 -13.43 3.33 23.36
C VAL A 735 -12.78 3.42 22.00
N THR A 736 -13.36 4.20 21.10
CA THR A 736 -12.70 4.65 19.87
C THR A 736 -12.40 6.14 20.01
N VAL A 737 -11.14 6.52 19.85
CA VAL A 737 -10.68 7.90 20.08
C VAL A 737 -9.67 8.32 19.00
N PRO A 738 -9.77 9.56 18.47
CA PRO A 738 -8.75 10.10 17.58
C PRO A 738 -7.37 10.15 18.23
N VAL A 739 -6.33 9.88 17.44
CA VAL A 739 -4.93 9.98 17.87
C VAL A 739 -4.35 11.31 17.43
N VAL A 740 -3.70 12.03 18.35
CA VAL A 740 -3.02 13.31 18.10
C VAL A 740 -1.60 13.20 18.66
N ASP A 741 -0.61 13.58 17.85
CA ASP A 741 0.82 13.45 18.19
C ASP A 741 1.23 12.03 18.63
N GLY A 742 0.56 11.02 18.05
CA GLY A 742 0.76 9.61 18.41
C GLY A 742 0.21 9.21 19.78
N LYS A 743 -0.60 10.06 20.43
CA LYS A 743 -1.11 9.87 21.80
C LYS A 743 -2.63 10.02 21.91
N VAL A 744 -3.14 9.55 23.05
CA VAL A 744 -4.50 9.77 23.56
C VAL A 744 -4.45 10.15 25.04
N SER A 745 -5.46 10.86 25.54
CA SER A 745 -5.52 11.31 26.94
C SER A 745 -6.71 10.73 27.70
N PHE A 746 -6.51 10.44 28.98
CA PHE A 746 -7.50 9.89 29.92
C PHE A 746 -7.64 10.85 31.10
N HIS A 747 -8.86 11.27 31.43
CA HIS A 747 -9.14 12.15 32.56
C HIS A 747 -10.08 11.50 33.58
N ASN A 748 -9.63 11.40 34.84
CA ASN A 748 -10.40 10.90 35.97
C ASN A 748 -11.25 12.03 36.57
N ALA A 749 -12.51 12.13 36.15
CA ALA A 749 -13.46 13.09 36.70
C ALA A 749 -14.14 12.52 37.95
N SER A 750 -13.35 12.33 39.01
CA SER A 750 -13.83 11.90 40.31
C SER A 750 -13.04 12.56 41.43
N GLY A 751 -13.66 12.67 42.61
CA GLY A 751 -13.01 13.21 43.81
C GLY A 751 -12.01 12.25 44.47
N GLY A 752 -11.68 11.12 43.86
CA GLY A 752 -10.79 10.09 44.41
C GLY A 752 -9.86 9.48 43.37
N THR A 753 -9.02 8.54 43.78
CA THR A 753 -8.05 7.89 42.88
C THR A 753 -8.65 6.69 42.15
N VAL A 754 -8.12 6.40 40.96
CA VAL A 754 -8.46 5.21 40.17
C VAL A 754 -7.21 4.57 39.54
N HIS A 755 -7.28 3.28 39.20
CA HIS A 755 -6.33 2.65 38.28
C HIS A 755 -6.96 2.46 36.90
N LEU A 756 -6.14 2.61 35.85
CA LEU A 756 -6.57 2.48 34.46
C LEU A 756 -5.82 1.33 33.77
N VAL A 757 -6.55 0.56 32.98
CA VAL A 757 -6.02 -0.45 32.07
C VAL A 757 -6.59 -0.18 30.68
N ALA A 758 -5.76 -0.24 29.63
CA ALA A 758 -6.22 -0.13 28.25
C ALA A 758 -5.57 -1.21 27.38
N ASP A 759 -6.42 -2.02 26.74
CA ASP A 759 -6.04 -3.11 25.84
C ASP A 759 -6.48 -2.75 24.41
N LEU A 760 -5.56 -2.73 23.46
CA LEU A 760 -5.79 -2.40 22.05
C LEU A 760 -6.61 -3.49 21.36
N ALA A 761 -7.68 -3.11 20.67
CA ALA A 761 -8.40 -3.99 19.75
C ALA A 761 -7.89 -3.84 18.30
N GLY A 762 -7.56 -2.60 17.91
CA GLY A 762 -6.99 -2.25 16.62
C GLY A 762 -6.88 -0.74 16.43
N TYR A 763 -6.34 -0.32 15.28
CA TYR A 763 -6.15 1.08 14.94
C TYR A 763 -6.72 1.43 13.57
N TYR A 764 -6.93 2.72 13.33
CA TYR A 764 -7.34 3.27 12.05
C TYR A 764 -6.18 4.04 11.42
N GLY A 765 -5.97 3.83 10.12
CA GLY A 765 -4.94 4.54 9.33
C GLY A 765 -5.47 5.01 7.97
N PRO A 766 -4.86 6.05 7.36
CA PRO A 766 -5.31 6.60 6.11
C PRO A 766 -5.13 5.57 5.01
N LYS A 767 -6.07 5.62 4.07
CA LYS A 767 -5.92 5.06 2.72
C LYS A 767 -4.92 5.87 1.86
N GLY A 768 -4.46 7.04 2.34
CA GLY A 768 -3.80 8.12 1.59
C GLY A 768 -4.81 9.14 1.00
N SER A 769 -4.37 10.34 0.61
CA SER A 769 -5.17 11.21 -0.29
C SER A 769 -4.93 10.79 -1.73
N LEU A 770 -5.98 10.72 -2.53
CA LEU A 770 -5.91 10.24 -3.91
C LEU A 770 -5.83 11.43 -4.87
N PHE A 771 -4.97 11.29 -5.88
CA PHE A 771 -4.76 12.34 -6.86
C PHE A 771 -5.83 12.30 -7.94
N HIS A 772 -6.47 13.42 -8.20
CA HIS A 772 -7.34 13.66 -9.33
C HIS A 772 -6.57 14.47 -10.35
N ALA A 773 -6.21 13.80 -11.44
CA ALA A 773 -5.63 14.48 -12.58
C ALA A 773 -6.64 15.48 -13.16
N GLN A 774 -6.23 16.74 -13.25
CA GLN A 774 -7.08 17.80 -13.78
C GLN A 774 -6.24 18.91 -14.38
N GLY A 775 -6.44 19.18 -15.66
CA GLY A 775 -5.77 20.27 -16.36
C GLY A 775 -4.92 19.82 -17.55
N PRO A 776 -4.08 20.71 -18.09
CA PRO A 776 -3.72 22.02 -17.52
C PRO A 776 -4.86 23.05 -17.61
N ALA A 777 -5.18 23.73 -16.50
CA ALA A 777 -6.19 24.79 -16.44
C ALA A 777 -5.69 26.00 -15.66
N ARG A 778 -5.77 27.20 -16.24
CA ARG A 778 -5.26 28.44 -15.62
C ARG A 778 -6.12 28.89 -14.44
N LEU A 779 -5.51 28.96 -13.25
CA LEU A 779 -6.16 29.44 -12.03
C LEU A 779 -5.73 30.87 -11.67
N LEU A 780 -4.48 31.22 -11.96
CA LEU A 780 -3.91 32.54 -11.65
C LEU A 780 -3.14 33.07 -12.86
N ASP A 781 -3.33 34.34 -13.18
CA ASP A 781 -2.42 35.12 -14.03
C ASP A 781 -2.53 36.58 -13.64
N THR A 782 -1.56 37.13 -12.91
CA THR A 782 -1.65 38.49 -12.39
C THR A 782 -1.45 39.57 -13.45
N ARG A 783 -1.15 39.21 -14.70
CA ARG A 783 -1.18 40.14 -15.85
C ARG A 783 -2.59 40.34 -16.37
N GLN A 784 -3.53 39.51 -15.94
CA GLN A 784 -4.94 39.52 -16.29
C GLN A 784 -5.78 39.46 -14.99
N PRO A 785 -7.08 39.77 -15.02
CA PRO A 785 -7.94 39.56 -13.84
C PRO A 785 -8.35 38.08 -13.70
N ILE A 786 -7.37 37.17 -13.63
CA ILE A 786 -7.59 35.72 -13.46
C ILE A 786 -7.02 35.29 -12.12
N GLY A 787 -7.86 34.79 -11.22
CA GLY A 787 -7.48 34.43 -9.85
C GLY A 787 -7.19 35.62 -8.92
N VAL A 788 -7.18 36.84 -9.47
CA VAL A 788 -6.98 38.12 -8.77
C VAL A 788 -8.05 39.13 -9.17
N PRO A 789 -8.38 40.11 -8.30
CA PRO A 789 -9.44 41.09 -8.57
C PRO A 789 -9.10 42.06 -9.72
N ALA A 790 -7.81 42.27 -10.02
CA ALA A 790 -7.34 43.12 -11.10
C ALA A 790 -5.96 42.66 -11.60
N ALA A 791 -5.64 42.99 -12.86
CA ALA A 791 -4.30 42.80 -13.41
C ALA A 791 -3.30 43.74 -12.71
N GLN A 792 -2.43 43.18 -11.88
CA GLN A 792 -1.46 43.93 -11.08
C GLN A 792 -0.25 43.06 -10.75
N ALA A 793 0.96 43.62 -10.88
CA ALA A 793 2.18 42.95 -10.42
C ALA A 793 2.17 42.79 -8.89
N VAL A 794 2.66 41.65 -8.41
CA VAL A 794 2.85 41.39 -6.99
C VAL A 794 4.02 42.23 -6.50
N ALA A 795 3.79 43.03 -5.47
CA ALA A 795 4.79 43.94 -4.93
C ALA A 795 5.98 43.20 -4.30
N ALA A 796 7.07 43.92 -4.06
CA ALA A 796 8.18 43.46 -3.23
C ALA A 796 7.66 43.02 -1.84
N ASP A 797 8.08 41.84 -1.38
CA ASP A 797 7.59 41.19 -0.16
C ASP A 797 6.06 41.03 -0.09
N GLY A 798 5.38 41.07 -1.24
CA GLY A 798 3.93 40.98 -1.35
C GLY A 798 3.40 39.55 -1.39
N THR A 799 2.15 39.36 -1.00
CA THR A 799 1.44 38.07 -1.03
C THR A 799 0.20 38.13 -1.91
N VAL A 800 -0.08 37.04 -2.64
CA VAL A 800 -1.35 36.80 -3.35
C VAL A 800 -1.99 35.52 -2.83
N ASP A 801 -3.27 35.59 -2.47
CA ASP A 801 -4.07 34.43 -2.10
C ASP A 801 -4.92 33.98 -3.28
N LEU A 802 -4.83 32.71 -3.64
CA LEU A 802 -5.54 32.11 -4.77
C LEU A 802 -6.65 31.18 -4.27
N GLN A 803 -7.88 31.43 -4.70
CA GLN A 803 -8.97 30.47 -4.56
C GLN A 803 -8.75 29.30 -5.53
N VAL A 804 -8.70 28.08 -4.99
CA VAL A 804 -8.53 26.85 -5.79
C VAL A 804 -9.74 25.93 -5.70
N ALA A 805 -10.35 25.80 -4.52
CA ALA A 805 -11.58 25.02 -4.37
C ALA A 805 -12.75 25.70 -5.10
N GLY A 806 -13.53 24.91 -5.84
CA GLY A 806 -14.66 25.40 -6.64
C GLY A 806 -14.27 26.04 -7.97
N VAL A 807 -12.99 26.03 -8.35
CA VAL A 807 -12.48 26.69 -9.58
C VAL A 807 -11.99 25.64 -10.58
N ALA A 808 -12.27 25.87 -11.87
CA ALA A 808 -11.81 25.06 -13.01
C ALA A 808 -12.14 23.55 -12.98
N GLY A 809 -13.07 23.10 -12.12
CA GLY A 809 -13.46 21.70 -11.94
C GLY A 809 -12.97 21.08 -10.61
N VAL A 810 -12.20 21.83 -9.83
CA VAL A 810 -11.81 21.43 -8.48
C VAL A 810 -13.05 21.49 -7.57
N PRO A 811 -13.35 20.43 -6.80
CA PRO A 811 -14.47 20.43 -5.87
C PRO A 811 -14.44 21.61 -4.89
N VAL A 812 -15.62 22.04 -4.44
CA VAL A 812 -15.75 23.10 -3.43
C VAL A 812 -15.31 22.64 -2.04
N GLU A 813 -15.33 21.33 -1.77
CA GLU A 813 -14.98 20.71 -0.50
C GLU A 813 -14.16 19.43 -0.70
N GLY A 814 -13.44 18.99 0.34
CA GLY A 814 -12.73 17.71 0.35
C GLY A 814 -11.37 17.69 -0.37
N VAL A 815 -10.95 18.83 -0.93
CA VAL A 815 -9.63 19.04 -1.54
C VAL A 815 -8.60 19.25 -0.43
N THR A 816 -7.57 18.42 -0.39
CA THR A 816 -6.53 18.44 0.66
C THR A 816 -5.24 19.10 0.18
N ALA A 817 -4.94 18.99 -1.11
CA ALA A 817 -3.81 19.67 -1.75
C ALA A 817 -4.10 19.93 -3.22
N VAL A 818 -3.36 20.84 -3.84
CA VAL A 818 -3.36 21.03 -5.30
C VAL A 818 -1.95 20.92 -5.81
N THR A 819 -1.80 20.33 -7.00
CA THR A 819 -0.57 20.35 -7.78
C THR A 819 -0.73 21.32 -8.92
N MET A 820 0.13 22.33 -9.00
CA MET A 820 0.06 23.41 -9.99
C MET A 820 1.45 23.69 -10.55
N ASN A 821 1.53 24.01 -11.83
CA ASN A 821 2.72 24.64 -12.37
C ASN A 821 2.66 26.14 -12.11
N VAL A 822 3.68 26.66 -11.43
CA VAL A 822 3.76 28.06 -11.01
C VAL A 822 4.87 28.74 -11.79
N THR A 823 4.56 29.87 -12.43
CA THR A 823 5.50 30.66 -13.23
C THR A 823 5.63 32.07 -12.66
N VAL A 824 6.86 32.53 -12.48
CA VAL A 824 7.19 33.94 -12.24
C VAL A 824 7.63 34.55 -13.56
N THR A 825 7.03 35.67 -13.96
CA THR A 825 7.35 36.41 -15.20
C THR A 825 7.56 37.88 -14.90
N ASP A 826 8.35 38.55 -15.74
CA ASP A 826 8.75 39.95 -15.60
C ASP A 826 9.32 40.35 -14.23
N PRO A 827 10.19 39.54 -13.58
CA PRO A 827 10.76 39.94 -12.29
C PRO A 827 11.76 41.09 -12.45
N GLN A 828 11.64 42.13 -11.62
CA GLN A 828 12.54 43.30 -11.70
C GLN A 828 13.93 43.06 -11.11
N VAL A 829 14.05 42.15 -10.14
CA VAL A 829 15.26 41.82 -9.41
C VAL A 829 15.32 40.32 -9.13
N ASP A 830 16.49 39.80 -8.79
CA ASP A 830 16.68 38.43 -8.32
C ASP A 830 15.82 38.17 -7.08
N GLY A 831 15.28 36.96 -6.96
CA GLY A 831 14.43 36.60 -5.82
C GLY A 831 13.94 35.16 -5.85
N TRP A 832 13.02 34.87 -4.94
CA TRP A 832 12.35 33.58 -4.92
C TRP A 832 10.88 33.70 -4.49
N LEU A 833 10.11 32.67 -4.82
CA LEU A 833 8.69 32.57 -4.54
C LEU A 833 8.47 31.42 -3.57
N THR A 834 7.67 31.68 -2.55
CA THR A 834 7.17 30.66 -1.63
C THR A 834 5.68 30.48 -1.86
N VAL A 835 5.25 29.24 -2.04
CA VAL A 835 3.85 28.83 -2.18
C VAL A 835 3.53 27.92 -1.01
N TYR A 836 2.51 28.29 -0.24
CA TYR A 836 2.27 27.70 1.08
C TYR A 836 0.78 27.65 1.42
N PRO A 837 0.39 26.84 2.44
CA PRO A 837 -0.99 26.76 2.88
C PRO A 837 -1.52 28.12 3.33
N HIS A 838 -2.71 28.49 2.84
CA HIS A 838 -3.31 29.78 3.16
C HIS A 838 -3.47 30.00 4.68
N GLY A 839 -3.14 31.19 5.14
CA GLY A 839 -3.21 31.57 6.56
C GLY A 839 -2.05 31.08 7.44
N ALA A 840 -1.13 30.27 6.91
CA ALA A 840 0.09 29.90 7.64
C ALA A 840 1.11 31.06 7.67
N ALA A 841 2.03 31.02 8.63
CA ALA A 841 3.19 31.93 8.63
C ALA A 841 4.07 31.64 7.41
N VAL A 842 4.54 32.70 6.73
CA VAL A 842 5.37 32.58 5.51
C VAL A 842 6.62 31.75 5.82
N PRO A 843 6.79 30.57 5.20
CA PRO A 843 7.97 29.74 5.41
C PRO A 843 9.23 30.38 4.79
N ASN A 844 10.38 30.22 5.44
CA ASN A 844 11.68 30.61 4.87
C ASN A 844 12.23 29.50 3.95
N THR A 845 11.45 29.13 2.95
CA THR A 845 11.77 28.10 1.95
C THR A 845 11.33 28.58 0.58
N SER A 846 12.10 28.31 -0.47
CA SER A 846 11.70 28.66 -1.82
C SER A 846 11.11 27.47 -2.59
N ASN A 847 10.07 27.75 -3.39
CA ASN A 847 9.55 26.80 -4.38
C ASN A 847 10.21 27.02 -5.74
N LEU A 848 10.49 28.27 -6.11
CA LEU A 848 11.25 28.57 -7.33
C LEU A 848 12.06 29.86 -7.13
N ASN A 849 13.23 29.90 -7.74
CA ASN A 849 14.18 31.01 -7.67
C ASN A 849 14.37 31.58 -9.08
N TRP A 850 14.56 32.90 -9.21
CA TRP A 850 14.80 33.55 -10.49
C TRP A 850 15.90 34.60 -10.42
N PRO A 851 16.67 34.77 -11.51
CA PRO A 851 17.37 36.01 -11.82
C PRO A 851 16.44 37.12 -12.31
N ALA A 852 16.85 38.38 -12.16
CA ALA A 852 16.15 39.55 -12.67
C ALA A 852 15.92 39.44 -14.19
N GLY A 853 14.69 39.69 -14.64
CA GLY A 853 14.27 39.63 -16.04
C GLY A 853 14.03 38.22 -16.60
N HIS A 854 14.24 37.15 -15.83
CA HIS A 854 14.07 35.79 -16.29
C HIS A 854 12.70 35.21 -15.89
N THR A 855 11.99 34.62 -16.84
CA THR A 855 10.75 33.90 -16.55
C THR A 855 11.09 32.47 -16.17
N VAL A 856 10.67 32.03 -14.98
CA VAL A 856 10.99 30.72 -14.42
C VAL A 856 9.72 30.04 -13.93
N SER A 857 9.60 28.73 -14.16
CA SER A 857 8.48 27.93 -13.68
C SER A 857 8.93 26.69 -12.89
N ASN A 858 8.09 26.26 -11.96
CA ASN A 858 8.27 25.01 -11.22
C ASN A 858 6.91 24.39 -10.87
N LEU A 859 6.87 23.06 -10.78
CA LEU A 859 5.71 22.35 -10.26
C LEU A 859 5.69 22.39 -8.74
N VAL A 860 4.54 22.74 -8.17
CA VAL A 860 4.33 22.83 -6.74
C VAL A 860 3.13 21.97 -6.36
N THR A 861 3.30 21.13 -5.34
CA THR A 861 2.16 20.54 -4.61
C THR A 861 2.05 21.24 -3.26
N VAL A 862 0.91 21.83 -2.97
CA VAL A 862 0.69 22.63 -1.77
C VAL A 862 -0.64 22.24 -1.10
N PRO A 863 -0.67 22.05 0.24
CA PRO A 863 -1.92 21.85 0.95
C PRO A 863 -2.90 23.00 0.75
N VAL A 864 -4.18 22.67 0.62
CA VAL A 864 -5.26 23.66 0.49
C VAL A 864 -5.88 23.90 1.86
N VAL A 865 -5.99 25.17 2.25
CA VAL A 865 -6.62 25.60 3.52
C VAL A 865 -7.70 26.61 3.20
N ASP A 866 -8.90 26.42 3.73
CA ASP A 866 -10.10 27.24 3.45
C ASP A 866 -10.38 27.40 1.94
N GLY A 867 -10.04 26.37 1.16
CA GLY A 867 -10.18 26.37 -0.29
C GLY A 867 -9.15 27.20 -1.05
N LYS A 868 -8.10 27.69 -0.37
CA LYS A 868 -7.08 28.60 -0.92
C LYS A 868 -5.65 28.10 -0.73
N VAL A 869 -4.75 28.72 -1.48
CA VAL A 869 -3.28 28.67 -1.31
C VAL A 869 -2.71 30.08 -1.36
N SER A 870 -1.53 30.31 -0.78
CA SER A 870 -0.88 31.63 -0.76
C SER A 870 0.47 31.61 -1.48
N PHE A 871 0.79 32.72 -2.16
CA PHE A 871 2.02 32.94 -2.92
C PHE A 871 2.73 34.18 -2.36
N HIS A 872 4.00 34.07 -1.98
CA HIS A 872 4.79 35.18 -1.42
C HIS A 872 6.02 35.48 -2.28
N ASN A 873 6.10 36.71 -2.79
CA ASN A 873 7.24 37.23 -3.54
C ASN A 873 8.33 37.72 -2.58
N ALA A 874 9.31 36.87 -2.28
CA ALA A 874 10.47 37.24 -1.47
C ALA A 874 11.56 37.87 -2.35
N SER A 875 11.28 39.06 -2.87
CA SER A 875 12.23 39.86 -3.65
C SER A 875 12.04 41.35 -3.38
N GLY A 876 13.09 42.12 -3.64
CA GLY A 876 13.06 43.58 -3.48
C GLY A 876 12.35 44.34 -4.62
N GLY A 877 11.68 43.64 -5.55
CA GLY A 877 11.04 44.23 -6.73
C GLY A 877 9.71 43.55 -7.05
N THR A 878 9.01 44.02 -8.09
CA THR A 878 7.72 43.44 -8.45
C THR A 878 7.86 42.22 -9.38
N VAL A 879 6.90 41.32 -9.34
CA VAL A 879 6.81 40.14 -10.22
C VAL A 879 5.38 39.92 -10.70
N HIS A 880 5.19 39.23 -11.83
CA HIS A 880 3.91 38.65 -12.19
C HIS A 880 3.89 37.15 -11.94
N LEU A 881 2.75 36.62 -11.50
CA LEU A 881 2.56 35.21 -11.18
C LEU A 881 1.53 34.59 -12.11
N VAL A 882 1.82 33.38 -12.60
CA VAL A 882 0.89 32.52 -13.35
C VAL A 882 0.85 31.17 -12.65
N ALA A 883 -0.34 30.60 -12.43
CA ALA A 883 -0.48 29.25 -11.90
C ALA A 883 -1.51 28.45 -12.71
N ASP A 884 -1.06 27.33 -13.26
CA ASP A 884 -1.87 26.40 -14.06
C ASP A 884 -2.03 25.08 -13.27
N LEU A 885 -3.28 24.67 -13.02
CA LEU A 885 -3.63 23.44 -12.31
C LEU A 885 -3.22 22.20 -13.10
N ALA A 886 -2.49 21.28 -12.47
CA ALA A 886 -2.16 19.96 -13.00
C ALA A 886 -3.05 18.84 -12.39
N GLY A 887 -3.53 19.06 -11.18
CA GLY A 887 -4.51 18.21 -10.52
C GLY A 887 -4.69 18.58 -9.05
N TYR A 888 -5.53 17.85 -8.35
CA TYR A 888 -5.79 18.05 -6.93
C TYR A 888 -5.78 16.74 -6.18
N TYR A 889 -5.37 16.78 -4.92
CA TYR A 889 -5.55 15.66 -3.99
C TYR A 889 -6.87 15.85 -3.25
N ALA A 890 -7.61 14.75 -3.12
CA ALA A 890 -8.79 14.70 -2.28
C ALA A 890 -8.82 13.40 -1.49
N THR A 891 -9.67 13.37 -0.47
CA THR A 891 -9.96 12.16 0.32
C THR A 891 -10.75 11.11 -0.47
N GLU A 892 -11.42 11.52 -1.55
CA GLU A 892 -12.05 10.64 -2.53
C GLU A 892 -11.15 10.45 -3.73
N GLY A 893 -11.37 9.40 -4.53
CA GLY A 893 -10.64 9.12 -5.75
C GLY A 893 -10.53 7.64 -6.01
N LYS A 894 -10.09 7.27 -7.20
CA LYS A 894 -9.78 5.88 -7.58
C LYS A 894 -8.30 5.71 -7.97
N VAL A 895 -7.54 6.81 -7.99
CA VAL A 895 -6.24 6.86 -8.64
C VAL A 895 -5.13 6.90 -7.60
N SER A 896 -4.33 5.84 -7.54
CA SER A 896 -3.12 5.77 -6.72
C SER A 896 -1.91 6.15 -7.56
N TYR A 897 -0.96 6.91 -6.98
CA TYR A 897 0.33 7.11 -7.61
C TYR A 897 1.14 5.81 -7.56
N ARG A 898 1.57 5.35 -8.72
CA ARG A 898 2.52 4.25 -8.89
C ARG A 898 3.84 4.82 -9.37
N PRO A 899 4.92 4.68 -8.60
CA PRO A 899 6.24 5.04 -9.08
C PRO A 899 6.59 4.13 -10.25
N ALA A 900 7.08 4.71 -11.34
CA ALA A 900 7.61 3.97 -12.50
C ALA A 900 9.14 4.17 -12.65
N GLY A 901 9.75 4.95 -11.74
CA GLY A 901 11.14 5.41 -11.82
C GLY A 901 11.28 6.54 -12.85
N PRO A 902 12.43 7.26 -12.97
CA PRO A 902 12.69 8.10 -14.13
C PRO A 902 13.03 7.24 -15.37
N ILE A 903 12.07 7.07 -16.28
CA ILE A 903 12.19 6.37 -17.57
C ILE A 903 12.20 7.40 -18.71
N ARG A 904 13.24 7.40 -19.54
CA ARG A 904 13.30 8.24 -20.76
C ARG A 904 12.26 7.77 -21.77
N VAL A 905 11.20 8.56 -21.99
CA VAL A 905 10.13 8.26 -22.97
C VAL A 905 10.32 8.99 -24.31
N LEU A 906 11.09 10.08 -24.32
CA LEU A 906 11.47 10.81 -25.53
C LEU A 906 12.82 11.51 -25.34
N ASP A 907 13.69 11.43 -26.35
CA ASP A 907 14.79 12.38 -26.55
C ASP A 907 14.88 12.73 -28.04
N THR A 908 14.46 13.95 -28.38
CA THR A 908 14.34 14.40 -29.77
C THR A 908 15.67 14.48 -30.53
N ARG A 909 16.82 14.40 -29.86
CA ARG A 909 18.16 14.46 -30.46
C ARG A 909 18.60 13.12 -31.05
N GLN A 910 17.90 12.04 -30.72
CA GLN A 910 18.18 10.69 -31.17
C GLN A 910 16.90 10.01 -31.65
N ASP A 911 17.05 8.93 -32.38
CA ASP A 911 15.91 8.11 -32.79
C ASP A 911 15.23 7.56 -31.53
N THR A 912 13.93 7.82 -31.41
CA THR A 912 13.11 7.33 -30.29
C THR A 912 12.22 6.20 -30.81
N TYR A 913 12.28 5.05 -30.13
CA TYR A 913 11.57 3.84 -30.51
C TYR A 913 10.35 3.67 -29.62
N TRP A 914 9.15 3.72 -30.21
CA TRP A 914 7.89 3.41 -29.54
C TRP A 914 7.25 2.19 -30.17
N GLU A 915 6.31 1.57 -29.47
CA GLU A 915 5.57 0.43 -30.02
C GLU A 915 4.70 0.83 -31.22
N SER A 916 4.24 2.09 -31.27
CA SER A 916 3.50 2.64 -32.40
C SER A 916 4.37 3.00 -33.61
N GLY A 917 5.69 2.85 -33.52
CA GLY A 917 6.66 3.16 -34.58
C GLY A 917 7.88 3.95 -34.09
N VAL A 918 8.82 4.18 -35.01
CA VAL A 918 10.04 4.95 -34.75
C VAL A 918 9.82 6.42 -35.06
N ARG A 919 10.21 7.30 -34.13
CA ARG A 919 10.37 8.74 -34.38
C ARG A 919 11.86 9.02 -34.61
N PRO A 920 12.27 9.38 -35.84
CA PRO A 920 13.66 9.78 -36.09
C PRO A 920 14.08 11.00 -35.25
N ALA A 921 15.38 11.13 -35.03
CA ALA A 921 15.98 12.33 -34.44
C ALA A 921 15.52 13.57 -35.23
N ALA A 922 14.78 14.44 -34.56
CA ALA A 922 14.18 15.63 -35.16
C ALA A 922 13.75 16.60 -34.06
N THR A 923 14.00 17.89 -34.26
CA THR A 923 13.51 18.96 -33.39
C THR A 923 11.98 19.01 -33.35
N VAL A 924 11.43 19.62 -32.30
CA VAL A 924 10.03 20.05 -32.29
C VAL A 924 9.97 21.38 -33.05
N PRO A 925 9.20 21.48 -34.15
CA PRO A 925 9.14 22.70 -34.95
C PRO A 925 8.68 23.92 -34.16
N ALA A 926 9.01 25.12 -34.65
CA ALA A 926 8.44 26.36 -34.16
C ALA A 926 6.90 26.30 -34.25
N TRP A 927 6.20 26.62 -33.16
CA TRP A 927 4.74 26.49 -33.06
C TRP A 927 4.21 25.08 -33.38
N GLY A 928 5.05 24.06 -33.20
CA GLY A 928 4.76 22.66 -33.48
C GLY A 928 4.39 21.86 -32.23
N THR A 929 3.68 20.76 -32.41
CA THR A 929 3.37 19.78 -31.36
C THR A 929 4.09 18.47 -31.63
N VAL A 930 4.57 17.81 -30.59
CA VAL A 930 4.97 16.40 -30.62
C VAL A 930 4.09 15.60 -29.65
N ASP A 931 3.53 14.50 -30.14
CA ASP A 931 2.76 13.57 -29.32
C ASP A 931 3.67 12.44 -28.86
N VAL A 932 3.68 12.20 -27.56
CA VAL A 932 4.56 11.21 -26.91
C VAL A 932 3.68 10.10 -26.32
N PRO A 933 3.78 8.87 -26.82
CA PRO A 933 3.28 7.69 -26.13
C PRO A 933 3.99 7.53 -24.80
N VAL A 934 3.25 7.33 -23.72
CA VAL A 934 3.79 7.17 -22.37
C VAL A 934 3.83 5.69 -21.91
N GLY A 935 3.87 4.77 -22.88
CA GLY A 935 3.83 3.31 -22.69
C GLY A 935 2.42 2.76 -22.44
N GLU A 936 2.22 1.44 -22.58
CA GLU A 936 0.99 0.75 -22.15
C GLU A 936 0.90 0.70 -20.62
N ILE A 937 0.67 1.84 -19.98
CA ILE A 937 0.35 1.88 -18.56
C ILE A 937 -1.18 1.66 -18.44
N PRO A 938 -1.65 0.48 -18.01
CA PRO A 938 -3.07 0.18 -18.05
C PRO A 938 -3.81 1.08 -17.08
N ASN A 939 -4.88 1.72 -17.57
CA ASN A 939 -5.74 2.61 -16.78
C ASN A 939 -5.00 3.79 -16.12
N ALA A 940 -3.90 4.28 -16.71
CA ALA A 940 -3.29 5.54 -16.28
C ALA A 940 -4.25 6.71 -16.53
N ALA A 941 -4.66 7.38 -15.46
CA ALA A 941 -5.39 8.64 -15.53
C ALA A 941 -4.43 9.82 -15.81
N ALA A 942 -3.20 9.75 -15.29
CA ALA A 942 -2.16 10.76 -15.49
C ALA A 942 -0.76 10.19 -15.35
N VAL A 943 0.22 10.95 -15.81
CA VAL A 943 1.65 10.68 -15.66
C VAL A 943 2.36 11.87 -15.03
N THR A 944 3.34 11.58 -14.19
CA THR A 944 4.33 12.52 -13.68
C THR A 944 5.57 12.42 -14.55
N LEU A 945 5.95 13.51 -15.23
CA LEU A 945 7.10 13.55 -16.14
C LEU A 945 8.09 14.62 -15.68
N ASN A 946 9.39 14.42 -15.87
CA ASN A 946 10.37 15.50 -15.94
C ASN A 946 10.63 15.82 -17.41
N VAL A 947 10.52 17.10 -17.77
CA VAL A 947 10.59 17.57 -19.16
C VAL A 947 11.71 18.57 -19.24
N THR A 948 12.64 18.37 -20.17
CA THR A 948 13.79 19.26 -20.39
C THR A 948 13.73 19.81 -21.80
N VAL A 949 13.75 21.14 -21.92
CA VAL A 949 14.06 21.82 -23.19
C VAL A 949 15.56 22.01 -23.27
N THR A 950 16.15 21.73 -24.43
CA THR A 950 17.57 21.98 -24.71
C THR A 950 17.72 22.59 -26.10
N GLU A 951 18.74 23.43 -26.27
CA GLU A 951 19.06 24.10 -27.53
C GLU A 951 17.90 24.89 -28.18
N PRO A 952 17.07 25.65 -27.44
CA PRO A 952 16.02 26.47 -28.05
C PRO A 952 16.65 27.62 -28.85
N GLY A 953 16.14 27.87 -30.07
CA GLY A 953 16.67 28.94 -30.94
C GLY A 953 16.14 30.35 -30.63
N THR A 954 15.02 30.46 -29.91
CA THR A 954 14.41 31.72 -29.45
C THR A 954 13.87 31.53 -28.04
N ASP A 955 13.56 32.63 -27.36
CA ASP A 955 12.77 32.60 -26.15
C ASP A 955 11.37 32.01 -26.41
N GLY A 956 10.80 31.39 -25.38
CA GLY A 956 9.46 30.82 -25.45
C GLY A 956 9.11 29.95 -24.26
N HIS A 957 8.09 29.14 -24.44
CA HIS A 957 7.68 28.14 -23.44
C HIS A 957 7.19 26.86 -24.08
N LEU A 958 7.15 25.82 -23.26
CA LEU A 958 6.59 24.52 -23.58
C LEU A 958 5.27 24.33 -22.84
N THR A 959 4.26 23.84 -23.56
CA THR A 959 2.97 23.41 -22.98
C THR A 959 2.85 21.90 -23.09
N VAL A 960 2.49 21.23 -21.99
CA VAL A 960 2.27 19.78 -21.90
C VAL A 960 0.82 19.53 -21.52
N PHE A 961 0.09 18.77 -22.33
CA PHE A 961 -1.37 18.63 -22.21
C PHE A 961 -1.88 17.26 -22.70
N PRO A 962 -3.12 16.87 -22.36
CA PRO A 962 -3.70 15.60 -22.81
C PRO A 962 -3.79 15.52 -24.33
N HIS A 963 -3.48 14.34 -24.87
CA HIS A 963 -3.46 14.13 -26.32
C HIS A 963 -4.80 14.42 -26.99
N GLY A 964 -4.74 15.07 -28.16
CA GLY A 964 -5.90 15.38 -28.99
C GLY A 964 -6.72 16.59 -28.53
N ASP A 965 -6.35 17.23 -27.41
CA ASP A 965 -6.95 18.50 -26.99
C ASP A 965 -6.29 19.69 -27.72
N ALA A 966 -6.95 20.85 -27.73
CA ALA A 966 -6.33 22.06 -28.22
C ALA A 966 -5.26 22.53 -27.22
N ALA A 967 -4.06 22.86 -27.70
CA ALA A 967 -2.97 23.36 -26.86
C ALA A 967 -3.47 24.56 -26.01
N PRO A 968 -3.54 24.42 -24.68
CA PRO A 968 -4.01 25.50 -23.83
C PRO A 968 -2.95 26.60 -23.77
N ASN A 969 -3.38 27.82 -23.45
CA ASN A 969 -2.45 28.87 -23.05
C ASN A 969 -1.98 28.55 -21.63
N ALA A 970 -1.06 27.60 -21.46
CA ALA A 970 -0.45 27.16 -20.20
C ALA A 970 1.07 27.03 -20.42
N SER A 971 1.89 27.51 -19.49
CA SER A 971 3.35 27.36 -19.60
C SER A 971 3.84 26.38 -18.56
N ASN A 972 4.26 25.19 -19.00
CA ASN A 972 4.86 24.20 -18.11
C ASN A 972 6.35 24.48 -17.90
N LEU A 973 7.05 25.01 -18.89
CA LEU A 973 8.48 25.26 -18.82
C LEU A 973 8.83 26.44 -19.72
N ASN A 974 9.60 27.40 -19.20
CA ASN A 974 9.98 28.63 -19.90
C ASN A 974 11.49 28.61 -20.16
N PHE A 975 11.92 29.13 -21.31
CA PHE A 975 13.31 29.03 -21.73
C PHE A 975 13.76 30.26 -22.53
N LEU A 976 15.05 30.59 -22.41
CA LEU A 976 15.75 31.56 -23.26
C LEU A 976 16.61 30.84 -24.31
N PRO A 977 17.04 31.55 -25.38
CA PRO A 977 17.85 30.96 -26.43
C PRO A 977 19.12 30.28 -25.88
N GLY A 978 19.38 29.04 -26.29
CA GLY A 978 20.56 28.27 -25.91
C GLY A 978 20.53 27.65 -24.51
N GLU A 979 19.45 27.83 -23.73
CA GLU A 979 19.34 27.22 -22.40
C GLU A 979 19.07 25.71 -22.46
N THR A 980 19.47 25.02 -21.39
CA THR A 980 18.98 23.66 -21.08
C THR A 980 18.33 23.72 -19.72
N ILE A 981 17.01 23.56 -19.69
CA ILE A 981 16.22 23.76 -18.48
C ILE A 981 15.20 22.62 -18.33
N PRO A 982 15.14 21.96 -17.15
CA PRO A 982 14.13 20.97 -16.82
C PRO A 982 13.01 21.54 -15.94
N ASN A 983 11.82 20.95 -16.03
CA ASN A 983 10.76 21.09 -15.04
C ASN A 983 9.92 19.80 -14.95
N GLN A 984 9.40 19.50 -13.76
CA GLN A 984 8.46 18.40 -13.58
C GLN A 984 7.05 18.83 -14.02
N VAL A 985 6.26 17.91 -14.55
CA VAL A 985 4.86 18.11 -14.92
C VAL A 985 4.03 16.90 -14.49
N VAL A 986 2.78 17.13 -14.11
CA VAL A 986 1.77 16.07 -14.03
C VAL A 986 0.68 16.39 -15.04
N VAL A 987 0.31 15.41 -15.86
CA VAL A 987 -0.61 15.63 -16.98
C VAL A 987 -1.50 14.42 -17.19
N PRO A 988 -2.82 14.61 -17.45
CA PRO A 988 -3.70 13.50 -17.79
C PRO A 988 -3.25 12.78 -19.05
N VAL A 989 -3.38 11.45 -19.04
CA VAL A 989 -3.12 10.61 -20.21
C VAL A 989 -4.42 10.44 -20.98
N LYS A 990 -4.36 10.63 -22.30
CA LYS A 990 -5.49 10.40 -23.20
C LYS A 990 -5.01 9.58 -24.39
N ASP A 991 -5.74 8.52 -24.73
CA ASP A 991 -5.37 7.57 -25.78
C ASP A 991 -3.94 6.98 -25.63
N GLY A 992 -3.45 6.85 -24.39
CA GLY A 992 -2.09 6.38 -24.08
C GLY A 992 -0.97 7.39 -24.39
N LYS A 993 -1.32 8.65 -24.65
CA LYS A 993 -0.38 9.70 -25.10
C LYS A 993 -0.52 11.00 -24.31
N VAL A 994 0.54 11.80 -24.40
CA VAL A 994 0.64 13.19 -23.92
C VAL A 994 1.20 14.06 -25.05
N SER A 995 0.67 15.27 -25.22
CA SER A 995 1.11 16.22 -26.25
C SER A 995 2.00 17.33 -25.68
N PHE A 996 3.02 17.73 -26.44
CA PHE A 996 4.01 18.75 -26.08
C PHE A 996 4.06 19.81 -27.19
N TYR A 997 3.66 21.04 -26.88
CA TYR A 997 3.61 22.16 -27.82
C TYR A 997 4.73 23.16 -27.58
N ASN A 998 5.55 23.38 -28.61
CA ASN A 998 6.59 24.40 -28.63
C ASN A 998 5.99 25.77 -28.97
N ALA A 999 5.74 26.60 -27.97
CA ALA A 999 5.25 27.96 -28.14
C ALA A 999 6.42 28.96 -28.30
N SER A 1000 7.27 28.73 -29.30
CA SER A 1000 8.38 29.63 -29.64
C SER A 1000 8.56 29.79 -31.16
N GLY A 1001 9.27 30.85 -31.54
CA GLY A 1001 9.54 31.20 -32.95
C GLY A 1001 10.61 30.34 -33.64
N ALA A 1002 11.25 29.42 -32.92
CA ALA A 1002 12.28 28.53 -33.46
C ALA A 1002 12.08 27.06 -33.03
N PRO A 1003 12.65 26.10 -33.75
CA PRO A 1003 12.69 24.71 -33.30
C PRO A 1003 13.49 24.54 -32.00
N LEU A 1004 13.18 23.50 -31.24
CA LEU A 1004 13.91 23.12 -30.02
C LEU A 1004 14.04 21.60 -29.88
N HIS A 1005 14.89 21.16 -28.96
CA HIS A 1005 14.98 19.75 -28.54
C HIS A 1005 14.27 19.53 -27.20
N LEU A 1006 13.54 18.43 -27.09
CA LEU A 1006 12.92 17.93 -25.87
C LEU A 1006 13.55 16.63 -25.40
N ILE A 1007 13.65 16.50 -24.08
CA ILE A 1007 13.95 15.27 -23.35
C ILE A 1007 12.80 15.08 -22.35
N VAL A 1008 12.18 13.91 -22.33
CA VAL A 1008 11.04 13.60 -21.46
C VAL A 1008 11.34 12.31 -20.70
N ASP A 1009 11.23 12.39 -19.38
CA ASP A 1009 11.38 11.30 -18.44
C ASP A 1009 10.06 11.06 -17.71
N LEU A 1010 9.45 9.90 -17.82
CA LEU A 1010 8.35 9.48 -16.95
C LEU A 1010 8.91 9.15 -15.56
N PHE A 1011 8.34 9.66 -14.47
CA PHE A 1011 8.74 9.35 -13.08
C PHE A 1011 7.75 8.37 -12.39
N GLY A 1012 6.50 8.38 -12.83
CA GLY A 1012 5.43 7.56 -12.30
C GLY A 1012 4.10 7.96 -12.90
N TYR A 1013 3.04 7.25 -12.55
CA TYR A 1013 1.72 7.45 -13.12
C TYR A 1013 0.65 7.30 -12.05
N GLN A 1014 -0.48 7.95 -12.25
CA GLN A 1014 -1.67 7.73 -11.43
C GLN A 1014 -2.58 6.78 -12.19
N SER A 1015 -2.84 5.58 -11.66
CA SER A 1015 -3.76 4.60 -12.26
C SER A 1015 -4.97 4.27 -11.36
N TYR A 1016 -6.10 3.97 -12.01
CA TYR A 1016 -7.39 3.62 -11.38
C TYR A 1016 -7.46 2.25 -10.70
#